data_AF-A0A2E2N6R7-F1
#
_entry.id   AF-A0A2E2N6R7-F1
#
_cell.length_a   1.000
_cell.length_b   1.000
_cell.length_c   1.000
_cell.angle_alpha   90.00
_cell.angle_beta   90.00
_cell.angle_gamma   90.00
#
_symmetry.space_group_name_H-M   'P 1'
#
loop_
_entity.id
_entity.type
_entity.pdbx_description
1 polymer ?
#
loop_
_entity_poly.entity_id
_entity_poly.type
_entity_poly.pdbx_seq_one_letter_code
_entity_poly.pdbx_strand_id
1 'polypeptide(L)'
;MHKHHFRAALMALMTLFLASSIAWGQKVRPETLPQGFVIVVNDESQAANASAPIYMASGVNSWDPGDPDYVLSPRSDKRWQIVMEPGMLGEGTEFKFTLGSWARVELDAEGQEISNRQLPELDVSALAAGERPVIELSVPRFKSGDEGYVIAAEYRPIEATGTVKRLQVAGGEGLAAGKMRDLLVWLPPGYERSDDREYPVLYMLDGQNVFQDHAGIPGEWKLDETAQALVSAGLVEPMIIVGVPSYEGARYAEYAPPFAAAEADQRGRGDRFLDWLTGEVMPRVERAFRVDHAADRTGIGGAGLAGLFALYASHAEPETFGLVIAESPSLELVEGGGKRSLSSWIGERRADKKSAAPSRAFIGVGGAEMARGDTTGDAVAAARSLYTLISPRTDTSMYVVEQHARDELAWAERASAALMHLFPPKVGAADVEARRRMNMADPQDLEQGFRIVVTDESGTASEDRPIYFASNVFSNWNAGDPAMRLTREGGKTWSLTLPRPEADARVEFKFTLGSWDRVELAANGEQRDNRTLPMIDTTGLRDGETPELRFSVPRFDQPGQFDSRDMRDPDRPLEVTGDVRRLRVTGGAGRVADGFRRDLLVFLPEGYEQGASEGRRYPVLYLMDGQNVFERPPGLPGEWGADETATRLIAEGAIEPLIIVGVPNSGLFRADEYIPEGLGELQGVQPDGEAFVDWLVEEVMAAVESAYSVDDAPERTAIGGSSLGGIISLYAATTRPGAFGMALVESCSILSEEGDPLVAHIVKHFRELPRRVVLGMGTREVSFSEMDTARNEQYRDYVRRLADALVGAGMSEQSVTVVMGEGHHHNEVAWAERLGTGLRALYPAR
;
A
#
# COMPACT_ATOMS: atom_id res chain seq x y z
N MET A 1 -21.35 77.74 22.12
CA MET A 1 -21.82 76.34 22.08
C MET A 1 -20.82 75.55 21.25
N HIS A 2 -19.71 74.95 21.69
CA HIS A 2 -19.21 74.41 22.96
C HIS A 2 -20.07 73.29 23.56
N LYS A 3 -19.42 72.11 23.63
CA LYS A 3 -19.81 70.83 24.23
C LYS A 3 -20.55 69.89 23.28
N HIS A 4 -19.81 68.97 22.64
CA HIS A 4 -20.17 67.53 22.53
C HIS A 4 -19.04 66.62 22.00
N HIS A 5 -17.86 67.14 21.64
CA HIS A 5 -16.69 66.33 21.27
C HIS A 5 -15.75 65.92 22.44
N PHE A 6 -16.21 65.89 23.69
CA PHE A 6 -15.34 65.64 24.86
C PHE A 6 -15.73 64.43 25.73
N ARG A 7 -16.41 63.43 25.15
CA ARG A 7 -16.73 62.17 25.87
C ARG A 7 -16.27 60.88 25.19
N ALA A 8 -15.73 60.93 23.97
CA ALA A 8 -15.14 59.76 23.32
C ALA A 8 -13.60 59.64 23.52
N ALA A 9 -12.94 60.71 23.97
CA ALA A 9 -11.49 60.73 24.19
C ALA A 9 -11.06 60.41 25.64
N LEU A 10 -12.00 60.23 26.58
CA LEU A 10 -11.70 59.96 28.00
C LEU A 10 -11.81 58.47 28.37
N MET A 11 -12.33 57.62 27.47
CA MET A 11 -12.35 56.16 27.66
C MET A 11 -11.14 55.45 27.01
N ALA A 12 -10.36 56.18 26.20
CA ALA A 12 -9.10 55.71 25.59
C ALA A 12 -7.84 56.15 26.36
N LEU A 13 -8.00 56.70 27.58
CA LEU A 13 -6.92 57.23 28.43
C LEU A 13 -6.96 56.67 29.87
N MET A 14 -7.58 55.50 30.05
CA MET A 14 -7.53 54.68 31.29
C MET A 14 -6.89 53.30 31.07
N THR A 15 -6.12 53.12 29.99
CA THR A 15 -5.33 51.91 29.69
C THR A 15 -3.82 52.18 29.56
N LEU A 16 -3.36 53.31 30.09
CA LEU A 16 -1.95 53.63 30.30
C LEU A 16 -1.80 54.37 31.64
N PHE A 17 -1.84 53.62 32.75
CA PHE A 17 -1.13 53.88 34.02
C PHE A 17 -1.67 52.91 35.09
N LEU A 18 -1.21 51.66 35.02
CA LEU A 18 -1.12 50.74 36.16
C LEU A 18 0.07 49.80 35.94
N ALA A 19 1.20 50.40 35.56
CA ALA A 19 2.49 49.88 35.96
C ALA A 19 2.82 50.51 37.33
N SER A 20 3.45 49.73 38.20
CA SER A 20 3.93 50.06 39.55
C SER A 20 2.93 49.95 40.71
N SER A 21 2.69 48.72 41.16
CA SER A 21 2.97 48.35 42.55
C SER A 21 3.12 46.83 42.68
N ILE A 22 4.17 46.26 42.06
CA ILE A 22 4.66 44.95 42.50
C ILE A 22 5.47 45.23 43.76
N ALA A 23 4.89 44.90 44.91
CA ALA A 23 5.55 44.98 46.19
C ALA A 23 6.79 44.06 46.19
N TRP A 24 7.90 44.59 46.69
CA TRP A 24 9.16 43.85 46.86
C TRP A 24 8.98 42.60 47.73
N GLY A 25 9.49 41.46 47.26
CA GLY A 25 9.76 40.26 48.06
C GLY A 25 8.60 39.26 48.23
N GLN A 26 7.52 39.35 47.45
CA GLN A 26 6.46 38.34 47.52
C GLN A 26 6.88 37.06 46.79
N LYS A 27 7.02 35.98 47.56
CA LYS A 27 6.94 34.62 47.03
C LYS A 27 5.55 34.42 46.45
N VAL A 28 5.48 33.93 45.22
CA VAL A 28 4.21 33.68 44.51
C VAL A 28 4.12 32.22 44.11
N ARG A 29 2.88 31.71 44.05
CA ARG A 29 2.62 30.38 43.52
C ARG A 29 2.76 30.38 42.00
N PRO A 30 3.56 29.50 41.40
CA PRO A 30 3.76 29.46 39.95
C PRO A 30 2.47 29.42 39.14
N GLU A 31 1.45 28.73 39.64
CA GLU A 31 0.14 28.53 39.00
C GLU A 31 -0.62 29.84 38.78
N THR A 32 -0.27 30.90 39.54
CA THR A 32 -0.90 32.22 39.46
C THR A 32 -0.21 33.15 38.45
N LEU A 33 0.89 32.70 37.82
CA LEU A 33 1.68 33.54 36.93
C LEU A 33 0.99 33.71 35.57
N PRO A 34 0.74 34.96 35.12
CA PRO A 34 0.05 35.24 33.85
C PRO A 34 0.88 34.88 32.61
N GLN A 35 2.19 34.65 32.77
CA GLN A 35 3.08 34.22 31.70
C GLN A 35 3.35 32.70 31.67
N GLY A 36 2.83 31.93 32.64
CA GLY A 36 3.13 30.51 32.80
C GLY A 36 4.53 30.24 33.36
N PHE A 37 4.93 28.97 33.41
CA PHE A 37 6.24 28.52 33.93
C PHE A 37 6.68 27.21 33.27
N VAL A 38 7.92 26.79 33.50
CA VAL A 38 8.46 25.54 32.97
C VAL A 38 8.84 24.64 34.14
N ILE A 39 8.40 23.38 34.12
CA ILE A 39 8.90 22.36 35.04
C ILE A 39 10.00 21.59 34.32
N VAL A 40 11.16 21.47 34.93
CA VAL A 40 12.26 20.62 34.48
C VAL A 40 12.48 19.52 35.50
N VAL A 41 12.45 18.27 35.06
CA VAL A 41 12.62 17.09 35.89
C VAL A 41 13.97 16.44 35.60
N ASN A 42 14.76 16.27 36.65
CA ASN A 42 15.97 15.46 36.64
C ASN A 42 15.62 14.04 37.09
N ASP A 43 15.60 13.09 36.14
CA ASP A 43 15.48 11.67 36.45
C ASP A 43 16.87 11.12 36.82
N GLU A 44 17.14 11.03 38.12
CA GLU A 44 18.41 10.56 38.65
C GLU A 44 18.61 9.04 38.42
N SER A 45 17.51 8.31 38.19
CA SER A 45 17.53 6.88 37.89
C SER A 45 17.80 6.56 36.42
N GLN A 46 17.62 7.53 35.53
CA GLN A 46 17.68 7.38 34.07
C GLN A 46 16.74 6.28 33.54
N ALA A 47 15.60 6.07 34.21
CA ALA A 47 14.59 5.10 33.82
C ALA A 47 13.71 5.61 32.68
N ALA A 48 13.56 6.93 32.54
CA ALA A 48 12.79 7.56 31.47
C ALA A 48 13.52 7.54 30.13
N ASN A 49 12.80 7.23 29.06
CA ASN A 49 13.29 7.20 27.68
C ASN A 49 12.14 7.47 26.68
N ALA A 50 12.42 7.51 25.38
CA ALA A 50 11.41 7.81 24.35
C ALA A 50 10.20 6.86 24.38
N SER A 51 10.38 5.61 24.82
CA SER A 51 9.33 4.60 24.95
C SER A 51 8.68 4.57 26.35
N ALA A 52 9.20 5.31 27.32
CA ALA A 52 8.66 5.46 28.66
C ALA A 52 8.94 6.89 29.18
N PRO A 53 8.25 7.92 28.64
CA PRO A 53 8.46 9.31 29.04
C PRO A 53 7.87 9.57 30.44
N ILE A 54 8.24 10.70 31.03
CA ILE A 54 7.71 11.13 32.33
C ILE A 54 6.37 11.82 32.12
N TYR A 55 5.37 11.48 32.92
CA TYR A 55 4.04 12.09 32.93
C TYR A 55 3.76 12.75 34.28
N MET A 56 2.95 13.81 34.28
CA MET A 56 2.45 14.45 35.50
C MET A 56 0.97 14.11 35.74
N ALA A 57 0.68 13.36 36.81
CA ALA A 57 -0.67 13.05 37.25
C ALA A 57 -1.09 13.97 38.40
N SER A 58 -2.30 14.50 38.36
CA SER A 58 -2.79 15.51 39.30
C SER A 58 -4.31 15.61 39.28
N GLY A 59 -4.89 16.44 40.15
CA GLY A 59 -6.33 16.68 40.15
C GLY A 59 -6.89 17.25 38.83
N VAL A 60 -6.08 17.98 38.04
CA VAL A 60 -6.57 18.61 36.79
C VAL A 60 -6.74 17.61 35.65
N ASN A 61 -5.99 16.51 35.68
CA ASN A 61 -6.12 15.39 34.74
C ASN A 61 -6.65 14.13 35.41
N SER A 62 -7.51 14.29 36.42
CA SER A 62 -8.18 13.16 37.10
C SER A 62 -7.22 12.09 37.63
N TRP A 63 -5.99 12.47 37.97
CA TRP A 63 -4.91 11.59 38.42
C TRP A 63 -4.57 10.48 37.40
N ASP A 64 -4.65 10.78 36.11
CA ASP A 64 -4.22 9.89 35.05
C ASP A 64 -2.67 9.84 34.97
N PRO A 65 -2.03 8.68 35.25
CA PRO A 65 -0.57 8.54 35.21
C PRO A 65 0.03 8.53 33.80
N GLY A 66 -0.78 8.44 32.74
CA GLY A 66 -0.33 8.35 31.35
C GLY A 66 -0.88 9.46 30.45
N ASP A 67 -1.38 10.55 31.02
CA ASP A 67 -2.06 11.60 30.25
C ASP A 67 -1.12 12.29 29.24
N PRO A 68 -1.37 12.17 27.92
CA PRO A 68 -0.52 12.76 26.89
C PRO A 68 -0.53 14.29 26.89
N ASP A 69 -1.55 14.94 27.47
CA ASP A 69 -1.61 16.41 27.61
C ASP A 69 -0.64 16.90 28.72
N TYR A 70 -0.16 15.99 29.57
CA TYR A 70 0.77 16.26 30.68
C TYR A 70 2.06 15.42 30.60
N VAL A 71 2.48 15.05 29.39
CA VAL A 71 3.76 14.36 29.12
C VAL A 71 4.93 15.35 29.05
N LEU A 72 6.06 14.97 29.66
CA LEU A 72 7.30 15.74 29.61
C LEU A 72 8.11 15.36 28.37
N SER A 73 8.73 16.36 27.75
CA SER A 73 9.63 16.23 26.60
C SER A 73 11.11 16.16 27.02
N PRO A 74 11.95 15.35 26.35
CA PRO A 74 13.38 15.25 26.67
C PRO A 74 14.16 16.50 26.22
N ARG A 75 15.20 16.85 26.97
CA ARG A 75 16.15 17.93 26.67
C ARG A 75 17.51 17.37 26.25
N SER A 76 18.31 18.19 25.58
CA SER A 76 19.68 17.84 25.17
C SER A 76 20.64 17.58 26.34
N ASP A 77 20.32 18.09 27.54
CA ASP A 77 21.07 17.89 28.78
C ASP A 77 20.61 16.64 29.57
N LYS A 78 19.83 15.75 28.93
CA LYS A 78 19.27 14.50 29.49
C LYS A 78 18.22 14.69 30.60
N ARG A 79 17.75 15.92 30.83
CA ARG A 79 16.61 16.21 31.70
C ARG A 79 15.30 16.24 30.89
N TRP A 80 14.18 16.28 31.58
CA TRP A 80 12.84 16.29 30.98
C TRP A 80 12.13 17.61 31.29
N GLN A 81 11.24 18.08 30.44
CA GLN A 81 10.53 19.33 30.68
C GLN A 81 9.08 19.32 30.23
N ILE A 82 8.26 20.12 30.89
CA ILE A 82 6.92 20.47 30.44
C ILE A 82 6.70 21.97 30.66
N VAL A 83 6.05 22.59 29.69
CA VAL A 83 5.68 24.00 29.73
C VAL A 83 4.26 24.10 30.26
N MET A 84 4.08 24.84 31.36
CA MET A 84 2.78 25.07 32.00
C MET A 84 2.27 26.45 31.60
N GLU A 85 1.28 26.46 30.72
CA GLU A 85 0.59 27.68 30.30
C GLU A 85 -0.34 28.21 31.42
N PRO A 86 -0.64 29.52 31.43
CA PRO A 86 -1.54 30.11 32.42
C PRO A 86 -2.88 29.37 32.50
N GLY A 87 -3.27 28.95 33.71
CA GLY A 87 -4.55 28.27 33.96
C GLY A 87 -4.55 26.77 33.73
N MET A 88 -3.45 26.15 33.31
CA MET A 88 -3.35 24.67 33.19
C MET A 88 -3.38 23.95 34.54
N LEU A 89 -2.96 24.63 35.61
CA LEU A 89 -2.97 24.13 36.99
C LEU A 89 -3.72 25.12 37.88
N GLY A 90 -4.56 24.59 38.76
CA GLY A 90 -5.17 25.39 39.82
C GLY A 90 -4.19 25.67 40.94
N GLU A 91 -4.43 26.73 41.72
CA GLU A 91 -3.60 27.07 42.88
C GLU A 91 -3.56 25.90 43.88
N GLY A 92 -2.36 25.43 44.21
CA GLY A 92 -2.18 24.34 45.17
C GLY A 92 -2.49 22.96 44.61
N THR A 93 -2.42 22.80 43.28
CA THR A 93 -2.58 21.50 42.63
C THR A 93 -1.53 20.52 43.16
N GLU A 94 -2.02 19.40 43.69
CA GLU A 94 -1.20 18.26 44.05
C GLU A 94 -0.94 17.39 42.83
N PHE A 95 0.26 16.82 42.74
CA PHE A 95 0.66 15.99 41.60
C PHE A 95 1.70 14.92 41.94
N LYS A 96 1.93 14.00 41.00
CA LYS A 96 2.99 13.00 41.01
C LYS A 96 3.56 12.78 39.61
N PHE A 97 4.82 12.34 39.55
CA PHE A 97 5.43 11.87 38.31
C PHE A 97 5.32 10.36 38.15
N THR A 98 5.05 9.89 36.93
CA THR A 98 5.05 8.46 36.60
C THR A 98 5.68 8.19 35.24
N LEU A 99 6.04 6.93 34.97
CA LEU A 99 6.41 6.44 33.63
C LEU A 99 5.22 5.79 32.93
N GLY A 100 4.10 6.51 32.84
CA GLY A 100 2.87 6.10 32.16
C GLY A 100 1.94 5.20 32.97
N SER A 101 2.28 4.88 34.22
CA SER A 101 1.42 4.08 35.11
C SER A 101 1.78 4.25 36.59
N TRP A 102 0.81 4.02 37.47
CA TRP A 102 1.04 4.00 38.92
C TRP A 102 1.98 2.86 39.38
N ALA A 103 2.09 1.77 38.60
CA ALA A 103 3.08 0.72 38.84
C ALA A 103 4.52 1.20 38.62
N ARG A 104 4.70 2.34 37.95
CA ARG A 104 5.97 3.01 37.67
C ARG A 104 5.95 4.47 38.16
N VAL A 105 5.31 4.69 39.31
CA VAL A 105 5.30 5.99 40.00
C VAL A 105 6.66 6.31 40.59
N GLU A 106 6.95 7.59 40.75
CA GLU A 106 8.12 8.07 41.46
C GLU A 106 8.21 7.61 42.92
N LEU A 107 9.44 7.41 43.38
CA LEU A 107 9.82 6.97 44.71
C LEU A 107 10.94 7.89 45.26
N ASP A 108 11.15 7.85 46.57
CA ASP A 108 12.35 8.46 47.18
C ASP A 108 13.63 7.62 46.90
N ALA A 109 14.77 8.11 47.37
CA ALA A 109 16.07 7.47 47.15
C ALA A 109 16.15 6.07 47.78
N GLU A 110 15.39 5.85 48.86
CA GLU A 110 15.26 4.59 49.58
C GLU A 110 14.27 3.62 48.91
N GLY A 111 13.53 4.07 47.89
CA GLY A 111 12.55 3.28 47.14
C GLY A 111 11.18 3.18 47.80
N GLN A 112 10.83 4.11 48.69
CA GLN A 112 9.49 4.24 49.26
C GLN A 112 8.63 5.20 48.44
N GLU A 113 7.32 4.99 48.46
CA GLU A 113 6.37 5.90 47.82
C GLU A 113 6.34 7.23 48.58
N ILE A 114 6.51 8.33 47.85
CA ILE A 114 6.46 9.68 48.42
C ILE A 114 5.01 10.18 48.53
N SER A 115 4.77 11.25 49.29
CA SER A 115 3.48 11.96 49.23
C SER A 115 3.29 12.70 47.90
N ASN A 116 2.08 13.20 47.63
CA ASN A 116 1.87 14.06 46.47
C ASN A 116 2.76 15.31 46.58
N ARG A 117 3.34 15.71 45.45
CA ARG A 117 4.10 16.94 45.31
C ARG A 117 3.16 18.14 45.23
N GLN A 118 3.67 19.28 45.66
CA GLN A 118 3.11 20.59 45.39
C GLN A 118 4.24 21.48 44.87
N LEU A 119 3.91 22.45 44.03
CA LEU A 119 4.91 23.36 43.50
C LEU A 119 5.43 24.29 44.60
N PRO A 120 6.75 24.55 44.65
CA PRO A 120 7.31 25.50 45.60
C PRO A 120 6.92 26.92 45.22
N GLU A 121 6.73 27.79 46.21
CA GLU A 121 6.58 29.22 45.94
C GLU A 121 7.88 29.80 45.39
N LEU A 122 7.77 30.66 44.37
CA LEU A 122 8.89 31.25 43.66
C LEU A 122 9.13 32.69 44.10
N ASP A 123 10.41 33.05 44.28
CA ASP A 123 10.82 34.45 44.32
C ASP A 123 10.96 34.98 42.90
N VAL A 124 10.02 35.82 42.50
CA VAL A 124 9.94 36.38 41.15
C VAL A 124 10.58 37.77 41.04
N SER A 125 11.23 38.24 42.10
CA SER A 125 11.83 39.59 42.14
C SER A 125 12.94 39.83 41.12
N ALA A 126 13.56 38.75 40.64
CA ALA A 126 14.66 38.78 39.66
C ALA A 126 14.24 38.42 38.22
N LEU A 127 12.97 38.09 37.98
CA LEU A 127 12.48 37.72 36.63
C LEU A 127 12.30 38.95 35.75
N ALA A 128 12.77 38.87 34.51
CA ALA A 128 12.50 39.89 33.51
C ALA A 128 11.01 39.86 33.09
N ALA A 129 10.50 40.98 32.58
CA ALA A 129 9.12 41.07 32.13
C ALA A 129 8.85 40.07 30.99
N GLY A 130 7.88 39.16 31.21
CA GLY A 130 7.52 38.10 30.26
C GLY A 130 8.39 36.85 30.33
N GLU A 131 9.41 36.82 31.20
CA GLU A 131 10.24 35.63 31.42
C GLU A 131 9.47 34.56 32.20
N ARG A 132 9.52 33.32 31.71
CA ARG A 132 8.93 32.15 32.38
C ARG A 132 9.92 31.59 33.39
N PRO A 133 9.57 31.52 34.68
CA PRO A 133 10.44 30.86 35.64
C PRO A 133 10.55 29.35 35.35
N VAL A 134 11.72 28.81 35.64
CA VAL A 134 12.01 27.37 35.54
C VAL A 134 12.03 26.78 36.95
N ILE A 135 11.26 25.72 37.16
CA ILE A 135 11.16 24.96 38.40
C ILE A 135 11.86 23.64 38.18
N GLU A 136 12.97 23.41 38.87
CA GLU A 136 13.70 22.16 38.77
C GLU A 136 13.30 21.21 39.90
N LEU A 137 12.92 19.98 39.54
CA LEU A 137 12.54 18.92 40.46
C LEU A 137 13.37 17.67 40.18
N SER A 138 13.78 16.95 41.22
CA SER A 138 14.46 15.65 41.07
C SER A 138 13.52 14.49 41.37
N VAL A 139 13.65 13.43 40.58
CA VAL A 139 13.07 12.11 40.83
C VAL A 139 14.22 11.13 41.05
N PRO A 140 14.46 10.70 42.31
CA PRO A 140 15.54 9.78 42.64
C PRO A 140 15.38 8.40 42.00
N ARG A 141 14.14 7.90 41.95
CA ARG A 141 13.82 6.57 41.45
C ARG A 141 12.37 6.48 40.95
N PHE A 142 12.12 5.62 39.97
CA PHE A 142 10.79 5.12 39.63
C PHE A 142 10.63 3.68 40.09
N LYS A 143 9.40 3.29 40.46
CA LYS A 143 9.06 1.92 40.85
C LYS A 143 9.35 0.95 39.69
N SER A 144 10.10 -0.13 39.96
CA SER A 144 10.38 -1.20 39.02
C SER A 144 9.22 -2.20 39.05
N GLY A 145 8.39 -2.23 38.02
CA GLY A 145 7.26 -3.15 37.95
C GLY A 145 7.72 -4.56 37.59
N ASP A 146 7.48 -5.52 38.49
CA ASP A 146 7.03 -6.88 38.16
C ASP A 146 6.53 -7.57 39.45
N GLU A 147 5.21 -7.54 39.65
CA GLU A 147 4.39 -8.55 40.35
C GLU A 147 2.91 -8.14 40.36
N GLY A 148 2.08 -8.83 39.58
CA GLY A 148 0.73 -9.22 40.00
C GLY A 148 -0.41 -8.18 40.02
N TYR A 149 -0.53 -7.28 39.05
CA TYR A 149 -1.79 -6.55 38.80
C TYR A 149 -2.40 -6.98 37.46
N VAL A 150 -3.55 -7.68 37.50
CA VAL A 150 -4.32 -8.02 36.31
C VAL A 150 -5.10 -6.79 35.89
N ILE A 151 -4.62 -6.11 34.84
CA ILE A 151 -5.42 -5.18 34.05
C ILE A 151 -6.14 -6.03 33.00
N ALA A 152 -7.47 -6.10 33.09
CA ALA A 152 -8.26 -6.61 31.99
C ALA A 152 -8.11 -5.65 30.81
N ALA A 153 -7.62 -6.19 29.68
CA ALA A 153 -7.03 -5.54 28.51
C ALA A 153 -5.59 -5.06 28.74
N GLU A 154 -4.63 -5.90 28.34
CA GLU A 154 -3.21 -5.57 28.25
C GLU A 154 -2.99 -4.21 27.57
N TYR A 155 -2.20 -3.32 28.18
CA TYR A 155 -1.69 -2.13 27.52
C TYR A 155 -0.67 -2.58 26.47
N ARG A 156 -1.13 -2.80 25.25
CA ARG A 156 -0.29 -3.25 24.15
C ARG A 156 0.44 -2.04 23.55
N PRO A 157 1.77 -2.09 23.37
CA PRO A 157 2.46 -1.12 22.51
C PRO A 157 1.78 -1.13 21.15
N ILE A 158 1.56 0.05 20.58
CA ILE A 158 1.00 0.16 19.23
C ILE A 158 2.16 -0.01 18.26
N GLU A 159 2.21 -1.14 17.56
CA GLU A 159 3.15 -1.38 16.48
C GLU A 159 2.52 -0.90 15.18
N ALA A 160 2.63 0.41 14.92
CA ALA A 160 2.06 1.06 13.74
C ALA A 160 3.12 1.91 13.01
N THR A 161 3.00 1.99 11.70
CA THR A 161 3.78 2.86 10.83
C THR A 161 3.31 4.31 10.98
N GLY A 162 4.15 5.16 11.58
CA GLY A 162 3.87 6.59 11.74
C GLY A 162 3.60 6.97 13.19
N THR A 163 2.93 8.09 13.42
CA THR A 163 2.62 8.55 14.79
C THR A 163 1.18 8.20 15.13
N VAL A 164 1.01 7.19 16.00
CA VAL A 164 -0.29 6.88 16.58
C VAL A 164 -0.35 7.41 18.00
N LYS A 165 -1.38 8.20 18.31
CA LYS A 165 -1.72 8.67 19.65
C LYS A 165 -2.94 7.90 20.17
N ARG A 166 -3.04 7.77 21.48
CA ARG A 166 -4.27 7.30 22.13
C ARG A 166 -5.04 8.50 22.64
N LEU A 167 -6.35 8.53 22.40
CA LEU A 167 -7.25 9.54 22.92
C LEU A 167 -8.41 8.86 23.63
N GLN A 168 -8.55 9.08 24.93
CA GLN A 168 -9.64 8.48 25.70
C GLN A 168 -10.95 9.26 25.56
N VAL A 169 -12.04 8.52 25.35
CA VAL A 169 -13.41 9.03 25.32
C VAL A 169 -14.33 8.20 26.19
N ALA A 170 -15.26 8.86 26.87
CA ALA A 170 -16.28 8.19 27.67
C ALA A 170 -17.53 7.88 26.82
N GLY A 171 -18.12 6.71 27.04
CA GLY A 171 -19.46 6.38 26.58
C GLY A 171 -19.54 5.48 25.34
N GLY A 172 -20.65 5.67 24.62
CA GLY A 172 -21.20 4.75 23.62
C GLY A 172 -22.63 4.36 23.97
N GLU A 173 -23.17 3.38 23.26
CA GLU A 173 -24.54 2.94 23.40
C GLU A 173 -24.67 1.51 23.94
N GLY A 174 -25.80 1.24 24.59
CA GLY A 174 -26.05 -0.06 25.22
C GLY A 174 -25.01 -0.41 26.30
N LEU A 175 -24.33 -1.55 26.14
CA LEU A 175 -23.32 -2.03 27.10
C LEU A 175 -22.04 -1.19 27.13
N ALA A 176 -21.89 -0.23 26.22
CA ALA A 176 -20.79 0.71 26.20
C ALA A 176 -21.04 1.97 27.04
N ALA A 177 -22.30 2.23 27.44
CA ALA A 177 -22.64 3.43 28.18
C ALA A 177 -21.86 3.51 29.50
N GLY A 178 -21.13 4.62 29.69
CA GLY A 178 -20.30 4.86 30.88
C GLY A 178 -18.94 4.15 30.91
N LYS A 179 -18.52 3.47 29.83
CA LYS A 179 -17.17 2.88 29.70
C LYS A 179 -16.19 3.86 29.04
N MET A 180 -14.88 3.66 29.24
CA MET A 180 -13.82 4.44 28.60
C MET A 180 -13.22 3.70 27.40
N ARG A 181 -13.19 4.34 26.22
CA ARG A 181 -12.56 3.82 24.99
C ARG A 181 -11.27 4.55 24.71
N ASP A 182 -10.26 3.80 24.29
CA ASP A 182 -9.07 4.35 23.65
C ASP A 182 -9.33 4.49 22.15
N LEU A 183 -9.49 5.71 21.66
CA LEU A 183 -9.37 5.97 20.23
C LEU A 183 -7.91 5.88 19.82
N LEU A 184 -7.64 5.18 18.73
CA LEU A 184 -6.33 5.19 18.11
C LEU A 184 -6.32 6.28 17.04
N VAL A 185 -5.44 7.26 17.16
CA VAL A 185 -5.39 8.41 16.26
C VAL A 185 -4.07 8.39 15.53
N TRP A 186 -4.11 7.99 14.26
CA TRP A 186 -2.97 8.06 13.36
C TRP A 186 -2.86 9.47 12.80
N LEU A 187 -1.66 10.03 12.92
CA LEU A 187 -1.32 11.38 12.48
C LEU A 187 -0.47 11.30 11.21
N PRO A 188 -0.79 12.12 10.20
CA PRO A 188 -0.08 12.07 8.95
C PRO A 188 1.38 12.52 9.12
N PRO A 189 2.28 12.07 8.25
CA PRO A 189 3.66 12.51 8.26
C PRO A 189 3.77 14.05 8.22
N GLY A 190 4.62 14.59 9.09
CA GLY A 190 4.81 16.04 9.19
C GLY A 190 3.78 16.76 10.05
N TYR A 191 2.84 16.07 10.68
CA TYR A 191 1.87 16.67 11.61
C TYR A 191 2.54 17.44 12.78
N GLU A 192 3.72 17.04 13.24
CA GLU A 192 4.41 17.73 14.34
C GLU A 192 5.11 19.04 13.90
N ARG A 193 5.09 19.37 12.60
CA ARG A 193 5.61 20.65 12.10
C ARG A 193 4.62 21.75 12.49
N SER A 194 5.11 22.87 13.04
CA SER A 194 4.28 24.05 13.38
C SER A 194 3.85 24.80 12.12
N ASP A 195 2.91 24.23 11.37
CA ASP A 195 2.06 24.96 10.44
C ASP A 195 0.63 25.03 11.02
N ASP A 196 -0.08 26.15 10.84
CA ASP A 196 -1.49 26.30 11.23
C ASP A 196 -2.43 25.43 10.33
N ARG A 197 -1.94 24.29 9.84
CA ARG A 197 -2.62 23.42 8.90
C ARG A 197 -3.62 22.53 9.63
N GLU A 198 -4.84 22.54 9.13
CA GLU A 198 -5.89 21.59 9.47
C GLU A 198 -5.93 20.45 8.44
N TYR A 199 -6.21 19.24 8.92
CA TYR A 199 -6.18 18.02 8.13
C TYR A 199 -7.60 17.44 7.96
N PRO A 200 -7.96 16.90 6.78
CA PRO A 200 -9.13 16.02 6.68
C PRO A 200 -9.05 14.92 7.73
N VAL A 201 -10.20 14.41 8.15
CA VAL A 201 -10.28 13.36 9.17
C VAL A 201 -11.13 12.20 8.70
N LEU A 202 -10.65 10.97 8.91
CA LEU A 202 -11.36 9.73 8.61
C LEU A 202 -11.62 8.96 9.91
N TYR A 203 -12.88 8.82 10.31
CA TYR A 203 -13.31 8.00 11.44
C TYR A 203 -13.51 6.54 10.97
N MET A 204 -12.58 5.66 11.31
CA MET A 204 -12.65 4.23 11.01
C MET A 204 -13.22 3.46 12.19
N LEU A 205 -14.39 2.86 11.97
CA LEU A 205 -15.07 2.01 12.94
C LEU A 205 -14.39 0.64 13.02
N ASP A 206 -14.56 -0.03 14.16
CA ASP A 206 -13.79 -1.22 14.51
C ASP A 206 -12.28 -0.92 14.60
N GLY A 207 -11.94 0.24 15.13
CA GLY A 207 -10.58 0.77 15.26
C GLY A 207 -9.56 -0.11 15.99
N GLN A 208 -10.00 -1.17 16.67
CA GLN A 208 -9.13 -2.05 17.44
C GLN A 208 -8.10 -2.83 16.62
N ASN A 209 -8.35 -3.08 15.32
CA ASN A 209 -7.44 -3.77 14.39
C ASN A 209 -7.17 -2.96 13.10
N VAL A 210 -7.31 -1.64 13.16
CA VAL A 210 -7.11 -0.77 12.00
C VAL A 210 -5.62 -0.48 11.73
N PHE A 211 -4.80 -0.43 12.80
CA PHE A 211 -3.37 -0.07 12.72
C PHE A 211 -2.40 -1.10 13.32
N GLN A 212 -2.93 -2.21 13.82
CA GLN A 212 -2.13 -3.32 14.33
C GLN A 212 -3.02 -4.56 14.51
N ASP A 213 -2.42 -5.74 14.46
CA ASP A 213 -3.10 -6.99 14.79
C ASP A 213 -3.74 -6.97 16.20
N HIS A 214 -4.96 -7.51 16.29
CA HIS A 214 -5.69 -7.62 17.55
C HIS A 214 -6.01 -9.08 17.88
N ALA A 215 -5.73 -9.51 19.11
CA ALA A 215 -5.99 -10.88 19.51
C ALA A 215 -7.49 -11.18 19.47
N GLY A 216 -7.88 -12.24 18.75
CA GLY A 216 -9.28 -12.63 18.58
C GLY A 216 -9.95 -12.02 17.34
N ILE A 217 -9.23 -11.21 16.56
CA ILE A 217 -9.68 -10.71 15.25
C ILE A 217 -8.75 -11.30 14.17
N PRO A 218 -9.27 -11.87 13.06
CA PRO A 218 -8.47 -12.64 12.11
C PRO A 218 -7.59 -11.82 11.15
N GLY A 219 -7.23 -10.59 11.49
CA GLY A 219 -6.23 -9.80 10.77
C GLY A 219 -6.29 -8.30 11.06
N GLU A 220 -5.49 -7.55 10.33
CA GLU A 220 -5.33 -6.10 10.42
C GLU A 220 -5.63 -5.42 9.07
N TRP A 221 -6.15 -4.19 9.10
CA TRP A 221 -6.36 -3.36 7.91
C TRP A 221 -5.10 -2.73 7.33
N LYS A 222 -4.00 -2.63 8.08
CA LYS A 222 -2.75 -1.97 7.67
C LYS A 222 -2.97 -0.55 7.15
N LEU A 223 -3.91 0.16 7.78
CA LEU A 223 -4.40 1.43 7.25
C LEU A 223 -3.39 2.54 7.45
N ASP A 224 -2.58 2.45 8.49
CA ASP A 224 -1.42 3.29 8.77
C ASP A 224 -0.28 3.04 7.77
N GLU A 225 0.08 1.79 7.42
CA GLU A 225 1.06 1.53 6.34
C GLU A 225 0.57 2.13 5.03
N THR A 226 -0.70 1.88 4.70
CA THR A 226 -1.30 2.30 3.44
C THR A 226 -1.41 3.83 3.38
N ALA A 227 -1.94 4.46 4.43
CA ALA A 227 -2.06 5.92 4.51
C ALA A 227 -0.68 6.58 4.57
N GLN A 228 0.27 6.04 5.33
CA GLN A 228 1.66 6.50 5.34
C GLN A 228 2.24 6.46 3.93
N ALA A 229 2.11 5.34 3.22
CA ALA A 229 2.65 5.17 1.88
C ALA A 229 2.01 6.16 0.90
N LEU A 230 0.69 6.26 0.87
CA LEU A 230 -0.05 7.14 -0.05
C LEU A 230 0.18 8.63 0.26
N VAL A 231 0.19 9.02 1.54
CA VAL A 231 0.46 10.41 1.96
C VAL A 231 1.90 10.77 1.65
N SER A 232 2.84 9.87 1.93
CA SER A 232 4.26 10.09 1.63
C SER A 232 4.49 10.19 0.12
N ALA A 233 3.73 9.44 -0.68
CA ALA A 233 3.74 9.47 -2.15
C ALA A 233 2.98 10.66 -2.77
N GLY A 234 2.28 11.47 -1.97
CA GLY A 234 1.43 12.56 -2.47
C GLY A 234 0.20 12.11 -3.27
N LEU A 235 -0.17 10.83 -3.18
CA LEU A 235 -1.30 10.23 -3.89
C LEU A 235 -2.62 10.46 -3.17
N VAL A 236 -2.54 10.82 -1.89
CA VAL A 236 -3.66 11.31 -1.10
C VAL A 236 -3.22 12.55 -0.34
N GLU A 237 -4.14 13.46 -0.06
CA GLU A 237 -3.83 14.56 0.86
C GLU A 237 -3.58 14.02 2.28
N PRO A 238 -2.58 14.54 3.01
CA PRO A 238 -2.37 14.22 4.42
C PRO A 238 -3.66 14.34 5.22
N MET A 239 -3.99 13.31 6.00
CA MET A 239 -5.24 13.17 6.74
C MET A 239 -4.99 12.58 8.14
N ILE A 240 -5.88 12.86 9.09
CA ILE A 240 -5.92 12.18 10.38
C ILE A 240 -6.85 10.96 10.25
N ILE A 241 -6.45 9.82 10.79
CA ILE A 241 -7.30 8.63 10.85
C ILE A 241 -7.58 8.29 12.30
N VAL A 242 -8.87 8.27 12.67
CA VAL A 242 -9.35 7.98 14.02
C VAL A 242 -9.98 6.59 14.02
N GLY A 243 -9.26 5.61 14.54
CA GLY A 243 -9.78 4.28 14.87
C GLY A 243 -10.71 4.35 16.09
N VAL A 244 -12.00 4.08 15.88
CA VAL A 244 -13.04 4.03 16.91
C VAL A 244 -13.33 2.56 17.24
N PRO A 245 -12.81 2.01 18.36
CA PRO A 245 -13.02 0.61 18.67
C PRO A 245 -14.46 0.32 19.09
N SER A 246 -14.92 -0.90 18.78
CA SER A 246 -16.21 -1.40 19.28
C SER A 246 -16.06 -2.07 20.65
N TYR A 247 -17.15 -2.13 21.42
CA TYR A 247 -17.19 -2.98 22.61
C TYR A 247 -17.85 -4.32 22.31
N GLU A 248 -17.23 -5.38 22.85
CA GLU A 248 -17.81 -6.71 22.89
C GLU A 248 -19.21 -6.67 23.53
N GLY A 249 -20.19 -7.24 22.83
CA GLY A 249 -21.61 -7.23 23.23
C GLY A 249 -22.38 -5.94 22.93
N ALA A 250 -21.73 -4.83 22.57
CA ALA A 250 -22.40 -3.58 22.19
C ALA A 250 -22.44 -3.38 20.67
N ARG A 251 -21.45 -3.90 19.91
CA ARG A 251 -21.24 -3.63 18.48
C ARG A 251 -22.51 -3.64 17.61
N TYR A 252 -23.38 -4.65 17.76
CA TYR A 252 -24.62 -4.69 16.99
C TYR A 252 -25.56 -3.52 17.33
N ALA A 253 -25.80 -3.29 18.62
CA ALA A 253 -26.66 -2.20 19.08
C ALA A 253 -26.13 -0.84 18.65
N GLU A 254 -24.80 -0.65 18.61
CA GLU A 254 -24.17 0.61 18.21
C GLU A 254 -24.25 0.86 16.70
N TYR A 255 -23.97 -0.15 15.87
CA TYR A 255 -23.81 0.07 14.43
C TYR A 255 -25.07 -0.21 13.61
N ALA A 256 -25.99 -1.05 14.08
CA ALA A 256 -27.19 -1.36 13.33
C ALA A 256 -28.14 -0.13 13.28
N PRO A 257 -28.58 0.31 12.07
CA PRO A 257 -29.58 1.36 11.97
C PRO A 257 -30.88 1.00 12.73
N PRO A 258 -31.68 1.99 13.19
CA PRO A 258 -32.90 1.72 13.96
C PRO A 258 -33.97 0.86 13.25
N PHE A 259 -33.85 0.73 11.93
CA PHE A 259 -34.75 -0.05 11.08
C PHE A 259 -34.16 -1.39 10.61
N ALA A 260 -32.93 -1.74 11.03
CA ALA A 260 -32.33 -3.03 10.73
C ALA A 260 -33.11 -4.18 11.41
N ALA A 261 -33.08 -5.36 10.78
CA ALA A 261 -33.74 -6.55 11.29
C ALA A 261 -33.07 -7.03 12.59
N ALA A 262 -33.86 -7.17 13.68
CA ALA A 262 -33.38 -7.49 15.02
C ALA A 262 -34.21 -8.57 15.72
N GLU A 263 -33.55 -9.43 16.50
CA GLU A 263 -34.18 -10.32 17.49
C GLU A 263 -34.66 -9.53 18.73
N ALA A 264 -35.50 -10.15 19.58
CA ALA A 264 -36.34 -9.47 20.58
C ALA A 264 -35.65 -8.50 21.57
N ASP A 265 -34.34 -8.62 21.81
CA ASP A 265 -33.55 -7.81 22.74
C ASP A 265 -32.38 -7.00 22.10
N GLN A 266 -32.13 -7.13 20.80
CA GLN A 266 -31.02 -6.48 20.09
C GLN A 266 -31.48 -5.37 19.13
N ARG A 267 -32.16 -4.33 19.63
CA ARG A 267 -32.56 -3.21 18.76
C ARG A 267 -31.33 -2.41 18.33
N GLY A 268 -31.21 -2.16 17.02
CA GLY A 268 -30.24 -1.20 16.47
C GLY A 268 -30.50 0.21 17.01
N ARG A 269 -29.44 0.86 17.48
CA ARG A 269 -29.42 2.22 18.04
C ARG A 269 -28.37 3.07 17.33
N GLY A 270 -28.17 2.82 16.04
CA GLY A 270 -27.22 3.60 15.23
C GLY A 270 -27.49 5.11 15.25
N ASP A 271 -28.74 5.54 15.39
CA ASP A 271 -29.06 6.95 15.63
C ASP A 271 -28.39 7.51 16.90
N ARG A 272 -28.44 6.76 18.00
CA ARG A 272 -27.82 7.17 19.28
C ARG A 272 -26.31 7.04 19.28
N PHE A 273 -25.77 6.02 18.62
CA PHE A 273 -24.34 5.90 18.45
C PHE A 273 -23.80 7.05 17.57
N LEU A 274 -24.57 7.48 16.56
CA LEU A 274 -24.25 8.66 15.76
C LEU A 274 -24.32 9.96 16.58
N ASP A 275 -25.34 10.12 17.44
CA ASP A 275 -25.42 11.25 18.40
C ASP A 275 -24.16 11.29 19.30
N TRP A 276 -23.71 10.13 19.81
CA TRP A 276 -22.51 10.03 20.64
C TRP A 276 -21.22 10.31 19.84
N LEU A 277 -21.10 9.75 18.63
CA LEU A 277 -19.95 9.98 17.77
C LEU A 277 -19.80 11.47 17.44
N THR A 278 -20.88 12.13 17.03
CA THR A 278 -20.87 13.55 16.66
C THR A 278 -20.83 14.50 17.86
N GLY A 279 -21.42 14.12 19.00
CA GLY A 279 -21.49 14.97 20.20
C GLY A 279 -20.32 14.85 21.17
N GLU A 280 -19.65 13.69 21.24
CA GLU A 280 -18.59 13.42 22.22
C GLU A 280 -17.24 13.11 21.57
N VAL A 281 -17.22 12.20 20.59
CA VAL A 281 -15.96 11.73 19.97
C VAL A 281 -15.35 12.81 19.08
N MET A 282 -16.11 13.32 18.11
CA MET A 282 -15.61 14.33 17.18
C MET A 282 -15.10 15.55 17.97
N PRO A 283 -15.87 16.20 18.86
CA PRO A 283 -15.39 17.39 19.59
C PRO A 283 -14.16 17.14 20.49
N ARG A 284 -13.91 15.88 20.90
CA ARG A 284 -12.68 15.54 21.64
C ARG A 284 -11.48 15.40 20.72
N VAL A 285 -11.65 14.79 19.54
CA VAL A 285 -10.62 14.74 18.48
C VAL A 285 -10.27 16.15 18.02
N GLU A 286 -11.28 16.99 17.79
CA GLU A 286 -11.15 18.37 17.34
C GLU A 286 -10.37 19.27 18.30
N ARG A 287 -10.50 19.01 19.61
CA ARG A 287 -9.72 19.73 20.64
C ARG A 287 -8.28 19.23 20.75
N ALA A 288 -8.07 17.94 20.46
CA ALA A 288 -6.77 17.29 20.61
C ALA A 288 -5.90 17.39 19.34
N PHE A 289 -6.53 17.53 18.16
CA PHE A 289 -5.87 17.46 16.87
C PHE A 289 -6.39 18.53 15.90
N ARG A 290 -5.53 18.96 14.97
CA ARG A 290 -5.82 19.97 13.95
C ARG A 290 -6.60 19.35 12.80
N VAL A 291 -7.91 19.21 12.96
CA VAL A 291 -8.79 18.63 11.94
C VAL A 291 -9.57 19.71 11.21
N ASP A 292 -9.87 19.48 9.94
CA ASP A 292 -10.75 20.30 9.11
C ASP A 292 -12.13 19.64 9.09
N HIS A 293 -13.09 20.31 9.73
CA HIS A 293 -14.44 19.78 9.99
C HIS A 293 -15.40 19.94 8.82
N ALA A 294 -14.94 20.43 7.66
CA ALA A 294 -15.80 20.54 6.49
C ALA A 294 -16.32 19.15 6.07
N ALA A 295 -17.58 19.09 5.64
CA ALA A 295 -18.24 17.82 5.29
C ALA A 295 -17.44 17.04 4.23
N ASP A 296 -16.97 17.72 3.18
CA ASP A 296 -16.16 17.14 2.10
C ASP A 296 -14.72 16.77 2.51
N ARG A 297 -14.38 16.95 3.79
CA ARG A 297 -13.08 16.64 4.41
C ARG A 297 -13.21 15.73 5.63
N THR A 298 -14.44 15.37 5.98
CA THR A 298 -14.75 14.49 7.12
C THR A 298 -15.35 13.19 6.60
N GLY A 299 -14.63 12.10 6.83
CA GLY A 299 -14.99 10.76 6.41
C GLY A 299 -15.38 9.84 7.53
N ILE A 300 -16.24 8.87 7.23
CA ILE A 300 -16.55 7.73 8.09
C ILE A 300 -16.41 6.43 7.31
N GLY A 301 -15.82 5.41 7.92
CA GLY A 301 -15.53 4.17 7.23
C GLY A 301 -15.52 2.92 8.10
N GLY A 302 -15.61 1.77 7.46
CA GLY A 302 -15.43 0.46 8.09
C GLY A 302 -15.95 -0.67 7.22
N ALA A 303 -15.90 -1.90 7.76
CA ALA A 303 -16.36 -3.08 7.04
C ALA A 303 -17.54 -3.82 7.69
N GLY A 304 -18.29 -4.56 6.88
CA GLY A 304 -19.40 -5.36 7.38
C GLY A 304 -20.49 -4.50 8.03
N LEU A 305 -20.78 -4.76 9.29
CA LEU A 305 -21.74 -3.96 10.06
C LEU A 305 -21.26 -2.50 10.25
N ALA A 306 -19.96 -2.27 10.38
CA ALA A 306 -19.40 -0.93 10.42
C ALA A 306 -19.55 -0.20 9.07
N GLY A 307 -19.37 -0.91 7.95
CA GLY A 307 -19.60 -0.36 6.61
C GLY A 307 -21.09 0.00 6.38
N LEU A 308 -22.01 -0.81 6.92
CA LEU A 308 -23.44 -0.48 6.94
C LEU A 308 -23.71 0.80 7.75
N PHE A 309 -23.12 0.92 8.93
CA PHE A 309 -23.27 2.12 9.75
C PHE A 309 -22.70 3.36 9.07
N ALA A 310 -21.52 3.26 8.43
CA ALA A 310 -20.90 4.36 7.69
C ALA A 310 -21.80 4.89 6.57
N LEU A 311 -22.47 4.00 5.83
CA LEU A 311 -23.48 4.36 4.84
C LEU A 311 -24.70 5.04 5.47
N TYR A 312 -25.19 4.52 6.60
CA TYR A 312 -26.30 5.12 7.34
C TYR A 312 -25.95 6.52 7.86
N ALA A 313 -24.80 6.67 8.54
CA ALA A 313 -24.34 7.91 9.14
C ALA A 313 -24.12 9.01 8.10
N SER A 314 -23.46 8.71 6.99
CA SER A 314 -23.20 9.67 5.90
C SER A 314 -24.48 10.17 5.22
N HIS A 315 -25.56 9.39 5.21
CA HIS A 315 -26.85 9.80 4.66
C HIS A 315 -27.81 10.37 5.73
N ALA A 316 -27.53 10.11 7.01
CA ALA A 316 -28.24 10.72 8.14
C ALA A 316 -27.77 12.17 8.33
N GLU A 317 -26.45 12.38 8.32
CA GLU A 317 -25.73 13.63 8.58
C GLU A 317 -24.72 13.95 7.43
N PRO A 318 -25.18 14.15 6.18
CA PRO A 318 -24.31 14.40 5.02
C PRO A 318 -23.53 15.72 5.10
N GLU A 319 -23.99 16.67 5.92
CA GLU A 319 -23.30 17.93 6.22
C GLU A 319 -22.17 17.75 7.25
N THR A 320 -22.08 16.56 7.86
CA THR A 320 -20.98 16.18 8.76
C THR A 320 -20.07 15.19 8.08
N PHE A 321 -20.61 14.12 7.50
CA PHE A 321 -19.83 13.07 6.84
C PHE A 321 -20.05 13.13 5.33
N GLY A 322 -19.25 13.94 4.64
CA GLY A 322 -19.26 14.04 3.19
C GLY A 322 -18.50 12.92 2.50
N LEU A 323 -17.63 12.19 3.22
CA LEU A 323 -16.84 11.08 2.68
C LEU A 323 -17.23 9.75 3.34
N VAL A 324 -17.37 8.67 2.57
CA VAL A 324 -17.73 7.36 3.12
C VAL A 324 -16.92 6.21 2.52
N ILE A 325 -16.40 5.32 3.37
CA ILE A 325 -15.82 4.02 2.99
C ILE A 325 -16.76 2.92 3.49
N ALA A 326 -17.31 2.13 2.58
CA ALA A 326 -18.15 0.99 2.91
C ALA A 326 -17.54 -0.27 2.29
N GLU A 327 -16.78 -1.01 3.10
CA GLU A 327 -16.19 -2.29 2.70
C GLU A 327 -17.12 -3.45 3.07
N SER A 328 -17.48 -4.28 2.11
CA SER A 328 -18.34 -5.45 2.29
C SER A 328 -19.55 -5.16 3.21
N PRO A 329 -20.33 -4.08 3.00
CA PRO A 329 -21.30 -3.62 3.99
C PRO A 329 -22.41 -4.66 4.24
N SER A 330 -22.88 -4.79 5.48
CA SER A 330 -23.94 -5.74 5.89
C SER A 330 -25.34 -5.37 5.38
N LEU A 331 -25.52 -5.23 4.08
CA LEU A 331 -26.78 -4.83 3.44
C LEU A 331 -27.89 -5.86 3.68
N GLU A 332 -27.55 -7.13 3.92
CA GLU A 332 -28.47 -8.21 4.28
C GLU A 332 -29.35 -7.90 5.51
N LEU A 333 -28.87 -7.08 6.44
CA LEU A 333 -29.60 -6.73 7.66
C LEU A 333 -30.71 -5.70 7.43
N VAL A 334 -30.70 -5.03 6.28
CA VAL A 334 -31.58 -3.90 5.96
C VAL A 334 -32.31 -4.09 4.63
N GLU A 335 -31.81 -4.89 3.71
CA GLU A 335 -32.46 -5.24 2.45
C GLU A 335 -33.13 -6.63 2.61
N GLY A 336 -34.47 -6.67 2.67
CA GLY A 336 -35.23 -7.94 2.55
C GLY A 336 -35.99 -8.47 3.78
N GLY A 337 -35.90 -7.85 4.97
CA GLY A 337 -36.53 -8.40 6.19
C GLY A 337 -37.27 -7.43 7.13
N GLY A 338 -37.23 -6.11 6.88
CA GLY A 338 -37.78 -5.08 7.79
C GLY A 338 -38.94 -4.26 7.22
N LYS A 339 -39.53 -3.37 8.04
CA LYS A 339 -40.59 -2.42 7.61
C LYS A 339 -40.10 -1.35 6.62
N ARG A 340 -38.78 -1.14 6.52
CA ARG A 340 -38.09 -0.15 5.67
C ARG A 340 -36.68 -0.63 5.37
N SER A 341 -36.22 -0.49 4.13
CA SER A 341 -34.84 -0.83 3.74
C SER A 341 -33.91 0.38 3.69
N LEU A 342 -32.59 0.18 3.73
CA LEU A 342 -31.62 1.28 3.62
C LEU A 342 -31.78 2.02 2.30
N SER A 343 -31.92 1.30 1.19
CA SER A 343 -32.13 1.86 -0.14
C SER A 343 -33.40 2.71 -0.21
N SER A 344 -34.51 2.23 0.38
CA SER A 344 -35.76 3.01 0.46
C SER A 344 -35.60 4.26 1.34
N TRP A 345 -34.87 4.14 2.46
CA TRP A 345 -34.62 5.23 3.39
C TRP A 345 -33.74 6.32 2.78
N ILE A 346 -32.67 5.95 2.07
CA ILE A 346 -31.83 6.86 1.29
C ILE A 346 -32.65 7.51 0.16
N GLY A 347 -33.44 6.71 -0.56
CA GLY A 347 -34.28 7.18 -1.68
C GLY A 347 -35.28 8.25 -1.26
N GLU A 348 -35.98 8.06 -0.13
CA GLU A 348 -36.91 9.06 0.41
C GLU A 348 -36.22 10.38 0.77
N ARG A 349 -35.04 10.32 1.38
CA ARG A 349 -34.24 11.51 1.71
C ARG A 349 -33.74 12.23 0.46
N ARG A 350 -33.37 11.50 -0.60
CA ARG A 350 -32.90 12.08 -1.87
C ARG A 350 -34.04 12.61 -2.77
N ALA A 351 -35.28 12.18 -2.54
CA ALA A 351 -36.45 12.69 -3.26
C ALA A 351 -36.61 14.20 -3.06
N ASP A 352 -36.18 14.73 -1.91
CA ASP A 352 -35.97 16.17 -1.75
C ASP A 352 -34.69 16.58 -2.49
N LYS A 353 -34.84 17.46 -3.50
CA LYS A 353 -33.72 17.99 -4.27
C LYS A 353 -32.82 18.93 -3.46
N LYS A 354 -33.26 19.36 -2.28
CA LYS A 354 -32.50 20.22 -1.38
C LYS A 354 -31.69 19.47 -0.33
N SER A 355 -31.95 18.17 -0.14
CA SER A 355 -31.19 17.37 0.82
C SER A 355 -29.77 17.15 0.31
N ALA A 356 -28.80 17.47 1.16
CA ALA A 356 -27.39 17.16 0.93
C ALA A 356 -27.17 15.64 0.86
N ALA A 357 -26.09 15.27 0.19
CA ALA A 357 -25.62 13.90 0.05
C ALA A 357 -24.11 13.90 0.29
N PRO A 358 -23.51 12.75 0.65
CA PRO A 358 -22.07 12.63 0.69
C PRO A 358 -21.46 13.10 -0.63
N SER A 359 -20.35 13.83 -0.56
CA SER A 359 -19.63 14.28 -1.74
C SER A 359 -18.93 13.12 -2.44
N ARG A 360 -18.32 12.20 -1.68
CA ARG A 360 -17.64 11.00 -2.19
C ARG A 360 -17.98 9.75 -1.42
N ALA A 361 -18.10 8.64 -2.14
CA ALA A 361 -18.32 7.32 -1.56
C ALA A 361 -17.43 6.26 -2.21
N PHE A 362 -16.86 5.38 -1.41
CA PHE A 362 -16.19 4.18 -1.86
C PHE A 362 -16.98 2.96 -1.37
N ILE A 363 -17.34 2.07 -2.30
CA ILE A 363 -17.99 0.80 -2.01
C ILE A 363 -17.05 -0.33 -2.47
N GLY A 364 -16.40 -0.99 -1.53
CA GLY A 364 -15.56 -2.16 -1.79
C GLY A 364 -16.33 -3.44 -1.52
N VAL A 365 -16.33 -4.38 -2.46
CA VAL A 365 -16.94 -5.71 -2.26
C VAL A 365 -16.05 -6.77 -2.92
N GLY A 366 -15.86 -7.88 -2.25
CA GLY A 366 -15.21 -9.06 -2.76
C GLY A 366 -16.16 -9.95 -3.56
N GLY A 367 -15.67 -10.53 -4.66
CA GLY A 367 -16.46 -11.55 -5.39
C GLY A 367 -16.55 -12.88 -4.64
N ALA A 368 -15.66 -13.12 -3.69
CA ALA A 368 -15.55 -14.35 -2.90
C ALA A 368 -16.23 -14.28 -1.52
N GLU A 369 -16.95 -13.19 -1.21
CA GLU A 369 -17.57 -12.95 0.10
C GLU A 369 -18.58 -14.04 0.55
N MET A 370 -18.92 -14.96 -0.35
CA MET A 370 -19.83 -16.09 -0.15
C MET A 370 -19.23 -17.33 0.54
N ALA A 371 -17.92 -17.40 0.78
CA ALA A 371 -17.26 -18.64 1.24
C ALA A 371 -17.56 -19.11 2.68
N ARG A 372 -18.47 -18.46 3.43
CA ARG A 372 -18.78 -18.80 4.85
C ARG A 372 -20.26 -19.04 5.18
N GLY A 373 -21.06 -19.53 4.22
CA GLY A 373 -22.40 -20.07 4.51
C GLY A 373 -23.50 -19.03 4.69
N ASP A 374 -23.34 -17.83 4.14
CA ASP A 374 -24.42 -16.85 4.00
C ASP A 374 -25.17 -17.12 2.68
N THR A 375 -26.47 -17.41 2.74
CA THR A 375 -27.27 -17.87 1.59
C THR A 375 -27.69 -16.73 0.66
N THR A 376 -26.78 -15.85 0.25
CA THR A 376 -27.13 -14.78 -0.68
C THR A 376 -26.04 -14.53 -1.73
N GLY A 377 -26.35 -14.77 -2.99
CA GLY A 377 -25.69 -14.10 -4.11
C GLY A 377 -26.00 -12.60 -4.19
N ASP A 378 -26.39 -11.98 -3.07
CA ASP A 378 -26.93 -10.62 -2.99
C ASP A 378 -25.91 -9.57 -2.56
N ALA A 379 -24.74 -9.88 -1.97
CA ALA A 379 -23.85 -8.82 -1.48
C ALA A 379 -23.33 -7.89 -2.59
N VAL A 380 -22.79 -8.44 -3.67
CA VAL A 380 -22.37 -7.68 -4.87
C VAL A 380 -23.57 -7.02 -5.55
N ALA A 381 -24.71 -7.72 -5.65
CA ALA A 381 -25.91 -7.19 -6.30
C ALA A 381 -26.57 -6.05 -5.51
N ALA A 382 -26.61 -6.15 -4.19
CA ALA A 382 -27.08 -5.13 -3.26
C ALA A 382 -26.12 -3.93 -3.28
N ALA A 383 -24.80 -4.16 -3.30
CA ALA A 383 -23.82 -3.10 -3.46
C ALA A 383 -23.94 -2.39 -4.82
N ARG A 384 -24.18 -3.12 -5.92
CA ARG A 384 -24.45 -2.52 -7.26
C ARG A 384 -25.75 -1.73 -7.27
N SER A 385 -26.78 -2.23 -6.59
CA SER A 385 -28.07 -1.54 -6.44
C SER A 385 -27.90 -0.25 -5.64
N LEU A 386 -27.14 -0.29 -4.55
CA LEU A 386 -26.79 0.86 -3.75
C LEU A 386 -25.94 1.87 -4.53
N TYR A 387 -24.92 1.41 -5.27
CA TYR A 387 -24.10 2.23 -6.17
C TYR A 387 -24.98 2.98 -7.18
N THR A 388 -25.89 2.27 -7.84
CA THR A 388 -26.83 2.85 -8.81
C THR A 388 -27.73 3.89 -8.15
N LEU A 389 -28.13 3.66 -6.90
CA LEU A 389 -28.92 4.61 -6.14
C LEU A 389 -28.12 5.89 -5.82
N ILE A 390 -26.89 5.79 -5.33
CA ILE A 390 -26.15 6.95 -4.78
C ILE A 390 -25.32 7.74 -5.81
N SER A 391 -24.73 7.06 -6.80
CA SER A 391 -23.81 7.66 -7.80
C SER A 391 -24.33 8.90 -8.55
N PRO A 392 -25.65 9.11 -8.76
CA PRO A 392 -26.13 10.33 -9.44
C PRO A 392 -25.94 11.63 -8.64
N ARG A 393 -25.63 11.59 -7.34
CA ARG A 393 -25.42 12.78 -6.49
C ARG A 393 -24.15 12.73 -5.63
N THR A 394 -23.41 11.63 -5.72
CA THR A 394 -22.22 11.35 -4.90
C THR A 394 -21.17 10.78 -5.84
N ASP A 395 -19.98 11.35 -5.84
CA ASP A 395 -18.87 10.82 -6.61
C ASP A 395 -18.45 9.46 -6.02
N THR A 396 -18.93 8.39 -6.65
CA THR A 396 -18.92 7.05 -6.09
C THR A 396 -18.00 6.16 -6.89
N SER A 397 -17.01 5.57 -6.22
CA SER A 397 -16.19 4.47 -6.75
C SER A 397 -16.70 3.15 -6.19
N MET A 398 -16.89 2.16 -7.07
CA MET A 398 -17.21 0.80 -6.66
C MET A 398 -16.06 -0.12 -7.09
N TYR A 399 -15.47 -0.81 -6.13
CA TYR A 399 -14.41 -1.77 -6.37
C TYR A 399 -14.95 -3.17 -6.10
N VAL A 400 -15.00 -4.00 -7.15
CA VAL A 400 -15.30 -5.42 -7.02
C VAL A 400 -14.02 -6.18 -7.31
N VAL A 401 -13.38 -6.71 -6.26
CA VAL A 401 -12.21 -7.56 -6.46
C VAL A 401 -12.62 -8.99 -6.27
N GLU A 402 -12.67 -9.71 -7.37
CA GLU A 402 -13.44 -10.96 -7.41
C GLU A 402 -12.83 -12.08 -6.57
N GLN A 403 -11.51 -12.04 -6.30
CA GLN A 403 -10.80 -13.00 -5.42
C GLN A 403 -10.89 -12.66 -3.92
N HIS A 404 -11.29 -11.43 -3.58
CA HIS A 404 -11.33 -11.00 -2.19
C HIS A 404 -12.56 -11.60 -1.49
N ALA A 405 -12.38 -12.14 -0.29
CA ALA A 405 -13.47 -12.57 0.58
C ALA A 405 -13.86 -11.46 1.58
N ARG A 406 -14.77 -11.77 2.51
CA ARG A 406 -15.24 -10.84 3.54
C ARG A 406 -14.32 -10.93 4.76
N ASP A 407 -13.09 -10.45 4.62
CA ASP A 407 -12.05 -10.51 5.64
C ASP A 407 -11.10 -9.30 5.62
N GLU A 408 -10.29 -9.21 6.67
CA GLU A 408 -9.40 -8.10 6.95
C GLU A 408 -8.30 -7.92 5.90
N LEU A 409 -7.82 -9.00 5.28
CA LEU A 409 -6.81 -8.95 4.23
C LEU A 409 -7.38 -8.30 2.96
N ALA A 410 -8.58 -8.72 2.56
CA ALA A 410 -9.29 -8.15 1.43
C ALA A 410 -9.61 -6.66 1.60
N TRP A 411 -9.92 -6.22 2.82
CA TRP A 411 -10.16 -4.81 3.14
C TRP A 411 -8.86 -4.00 3.15
N ALA A 412 -7.78 -4.56 3.68
CA ALA A 412 -6.44 -3.94 3.64
C ALA A 412 -5.97 -3.69 2.20
N GLU A 413 -6.14 -4.67 1.31
CA GLU A 413 -5.75 -4.55 -0.10
C GLU A 413 -6.55 -3.47 -0.84
N ARG A 414 -7.84 -3.30 -0.52
CA ARG A 414 -8.70 -2.26 -1.14
C ARG A 414 -8.61 -0.90 -0.46
N ALA A 415 -8.08 -0.81 0.76
CA ALA A 415 -7.93 0.44 1.49
C ALA A 415 -7.19 1.51 0.69
N SER A 416 -6.20 1.11 -0.12
CA SER A 416 -5.46 2.03 -0.98
C SER A 416 -6.35 2.75 -1.99
N ALA A 417 -7.23 2.02 -2.68
CA ALA A 417 -8.19 2.58 -3.63
C ALA A 417 -9.23 3.45 -2.92
N ALA A 418 -9.65 3.06 -1.72
CA ALA A 418 -10.59 3.84 -0.91
C ALA A 418 -10.01 5.20 -0.50
N LEU A 419 -8.78 5.23 0.01
CA LEU A 419 -8.12 6.47 0.42
C LEU A 419 -7.82 7.38 -0.79
N MET A 420 -7.36 6.82 -1.91
CA MET A 420 -7.13 7.56 -3.17
C MET A 420 -8.41 8.21 -3.71
N HIS A 421 -9.55 7.51 -3.61
CA HIS A 421 -10.84 8.07 -4.05
C HIS A 421 -11.34 9.18 -3.12
N LEU A 422 -11.27 8.98 -1.80
CA LEU A 422 -11.87 9.91 -0.83
C LEU A 422 -11.01 11.13 -0.55
N PHE A 423 -9.69 11.02 -0.63
CA PHE A 423 -8.75 12.07 -0.28
C PHE A 423 -7.76 12.33 -1.41
N PRO A 424 -8.22 12.53 -2.66
CA PRO A 424 -7.36 12.77 -3.80
C PRO A 424 -6.50 14.02 -3.52
N PRO A 425 -5.32 14.09 -4.13
CA PRO A 425 -4.42 15.22 -3.93
C PRO A 425 -5.11 16.51 -4.39
N LYS A 426 -5.00 17.59 -3.60
CA LYS A 426 -5.52 18.90 -4.02
C LYS A 426 -4.75 19.38 -5.24
N VAL A 427 -5.45 19.54 -6.37
CA VAL A 427 -4.94 20.18 -7.58
C VAL A 427 -5.74 21.47 -7.82
N GLY A 428 -5.28 22.58 -7.24
CA GLY A 428 -5.79 23.92 -7.55
C GLY A 428 -4.68 24.92 -7.81
N ALA A 429 -4.94 25.94 -8.64
CA ALA A 429 -3.98 27.02 -8.92
C ALA A 429 -3.53 27.81 -7.67
N ALA A 430 -4.27 27.73 -6.56
CA ALA A 430 -3.84 28.22 -5.25
C ALA A 430 -2.83 27.29 -4.55
N ASP A 431 -2.82 25.99 -4.86
CA ASP A 431 -1.80 25.05 -4.40
C ASP A 431 -0.46 25.31 -5.07
N VAL A 432 -0.40 25.84 -6.29
CA VAL A 432 0.88 26.27 -6.88
C VAL A 432 1.49 27.42 -6.06
N GLU A 433 0.67 28.31 -5.51
CA GLU A 433 1.09 29.44 -4.68
C GLU A 433 1.29 29.05 -3.19
N ALA A 434 0.57 28.04 -2.69
CA ALA A 434 0.74 27.48 -1.34
C ALA A 434 1.91 26.48 -1.24
N ARG A 435 2.18 25.71 -2.30
CA ARG A 435 3.39 24.87 -2.46
C ARG A 435 4.65 25.74 -2.53
N ARG A 436 4.56 26.94 -3.13
CA ARG A 436 5.57 28.01 -3.02
C ARG A 436 5.74 28.59 -1.61
N ARG A 437 4.72 28.50 -0.72
CA ARG A 437 4.79 28.99 0.67
C ARG A 437 5.30 27.94 1.67
N MET A 438 5.08 26.64 1.41
CA MET A 438 5.56 25.54 2.24
C MET A 438 6.93 25.01 1.81
N ASN A 439 7.53 25.59 0.74
CA ASN A 439 8.77 25.13 0.14
C ASN A 439 8.75 23.61 -0.10
N MET A 440 7.64 23.02 -0.55
CA MET A 440 7.59 21.61 -0.90
C MET A 440 7.37 21.52 -2.40
N ALA A 441 8.30 20.90 -3.12
CA ALA A 441 8.23 20.71 -4.56
C ALA A 441 7.99 19.24 -4.88
N ASP A 442 7.09 18.97 -5.82
CA ASP A 442 7.03 17.66 -6.43
C ASP A 442 8.34 17.42 -7.21
N PRO A 443 8.93 16.21 -7.17
CA PRO A 443 10.04 15.84 -8.06
C PRO A 443 9.87 16.34 -9.51
N GLN A 444 8.64 16.32 -10.07
CA GLN A 444 8.34 16.79 -11.43
C GLN A 444 8.44 18.32 -11.60
N ASP A 445 8.31 19.08 -10.51
CA ASP A 445 8.33 20.54 -10.50
C ASP A 445 9.76 21.12 -10.30
N LEU A 446 10.75 20.27 -10.00
CA LEU A 446 12.14 20.68 -9.76
C LEU A 446 12.94 20.71 -11.06
N GLU A 447 13.02 21.87 -11.71
CA GLU A 447 13.80 22.01 -12.96
C GLU A 447 15.27 21.62 -12.80
N GLN A 448 15.84 21.79 -11.60
CA GLN A 448 17.21 21.38 -11.26
C GLN A 448 17.37 19.89 -10.89
N GLY A 449 16.28 19.11 -10.88
CA GLY A 449 16.28 17.72 -10.42
C GLY A 449 16.43 17.60 -8.89
N PHE A 450 16.75 16.41 -8.41
CA PHE A 450 16.88 16.09 -6.98
C PHE A 450 17.87 14.96 -6.74
N ARG A 451 18.41 14.89 -5.53
CA ARG A 451 19.46 13.97 -5.12
C ARG A 451 18.91 12.94 -4.13
N ILE A 452 18.80 11.69 -4.55
CA ILE A 452 18.52 10.56 -3.67
C ILE A 452 19.76 10.24 -2.85
N VAL A 453 19.60 10.01 -1.55
CA VAL A 453 20.61 9.58 -0.61
C VAL A 453 20.10 8.34 0.12
N VAL A 454 20.82 7.23 0.12
CA VAL A 454 20.40 5.96 0.69
C VAL A 454 21.39 5.52 1.76
N THR A 455 20.86 5.16 2.93
CA THR A 455 21.60 4.48 4.00
C THR A 455 21.35 2.97 3.90
N ASP A 456 22.38 2.20 3.58
CA ASP A 456 22.34 0.74 3.64
C ASP A 456 22.62 0.25 5.06
N GLU A 457 21.56 0.02 5.83
CA GLU A 457 21.67 -0.40 7.23
C GLU A 457 22.27 -1.79 7.36
N SER A 458 22.07 -2.66 6.37
CA SER A 458 22.66 -4.00 6.32
C SER A 458 24.18 -3.95 6.15
N GLY A 459 24.71 -2.90 5.53
CA GLY A 459 26.12 -2.74 5.21
C GLY A 459 26.63 -3.71 4.13
N THR A 460 25.74 -4.25 3.30
CA THR A 460 26.10 -5.17 2.20
C THR A 460 26.54 -4.47 0.91
N ALA A 461 26.21 -3.19 0.72
CA ALA A 461 26.63 -2.39 -0.42
C ALA A 461 28.11 -1.98 -0.30
N SER A 462 28.84 -2.08 -1.42
CA SER A 462 30.27 -1.72 -1.53
C SER A 462 30.56 -1.03 -2.87
N GLU A 463 31.75 -0.47 -3.07
CA GLU A 463 32.10 0.18 -4.35
C GLU A 463 31.93 -0.77 -5.55
N ASP A 464 32.26 -2.05 -5.35
CA ASP A 464 32.09 -3.13 -6.33
C ASP A 464 30.65 -3.63 -6.42
N ARG A 465 29.81 -3.29 -5.43
CA ARG A 465 28.39 -3.65 -5.32
C ARG A 465 27.55 -2.44 -4.87
N PRO A 466 27.41 -1.42 -5.73
CA PRO A 466 26.73 -0.18 -5.41
C PRO A 466 25.21 -0.38 -5.42
N ILE A 467 24.51 0.54 -4.78
CA ILE A 467 23.03 0.60 -4.76
C ILE A 467 22.55 1.23 -6.07
N TYR A 468 21.43 0.73 -6.58
CA TYR A 468 20.74 1.25 -7.76
C TYR A 468 19.32 1.68 -7.42
N PHE A 469 18.82 2.70 -8.11
CA PHE A 469 17.44 3.16 -8.02
C PHE A 469 16.64 2.64 -9.23
N ALA A 470 15.93 1.53 -9.05
CA ALA A 470 15.12 0.91 -10.10
C ALA A 470 13.71 1.46 -10.06
N SER A 471 13.21 2.13 -11.10
CA SER A 471 11.90 2.80 -11.06
C SER A 471 11.13 2.66 -12.35
N ASN A 472 9.81 2.75 -12.29
CA ASN A 472 8.95 2.73 -13.46
C ASN A 472 9.18 3.92 -14.42
N VAL A 473 9.69 5.05 -13.91
CA VAL A 473 9.86 6.30 -14.68
C VAL A 473 11.30 6.54 -15.13
N PHE A 474 12.30 6.37 -14.26
CA PHE A 474 13.69 6.74 -14.60
C PHE A 474 14.53 5.59 -15.16
N SER A 475 14.14 4.34 -14.87
CA SER A 475 14.95 3.17 -15.22
C SER A 475 14.16 2.05 -15.87
N ASN A 476 12.85 2.24 -16.02
CA ASN A 476 11.94 1.25 -16.53
C ASN A 476 11.96 -0.11 -15.75
N TRP A 477 12.03 -0.06 -14.42
CA TRP A 477 12.32 -1.21 -13.53
C TRP A 477 13.60 -1.98 -13.89
N ASN A 478 14.56 -1.36 -14.58
CA ASN A 478 15.89 -1.92 -14.72
C ASN A 478 16.62 -1.82 -13.38
N ALA A 479 16.82 -2.98 -12.73
CA ALA A 479 17.45 -3.08 -11.43
C ALA A 479 18.92 -2.65 -11.41
N GLY A 480 19.64 -2.73 -12.54
CA GLY A 480 21.08 -2.49 -12.61
C GLY A 480 21.49 -1.32 -13.49
N ASP A 481 20.56 -0.41 -13.79
CA ASP A 481 20.80 0.70 -14.73
C ASP A 481 21.99 1.57 -14.29
N PRO A 482 23.09 1.63 -15.06
CA PRO A 482 24.26 2.44 -14.74
C PRO A 482 23.94 3.93 -14.55
N ALA A 483 22.90 4.46 -15.22
CA ALA A 483 22.43 5.83 -15.04
C ALA A 483 21.80 6.05 -13.65
N MET A 484 21.29 4.97 -13.03
CA MET A 484 20.66 4.97 -11.72
C MET A 484 21.57 4.46 -10.61
N ARG A 485 22.87 4.36 -10.87
CA ARG A 485 23.86 3.90 -9.90
C ARG A 485 24.15 4.99 -8.87
N LEU A 486 23.96 4.68 -7.58
CA LEU A 486 24.33 5.58 -6.50
C LEU A 486 25.85 5.57 -6.25
N THR A 487 26.40 6.73 -5.88
CA THR A 487 27.79 6.98 -5.53
C THR A 487 27.95 6.99 -4.01
N ARG A 488 28.97 6.31 -3.49
CA ARG A 488 29.20 6.27 -2.04
C ARG A 488 29.72 7.61 -1.55
N GLU A 489 29.09 8.15 -0.50
CA GLU A 489 29.53 9.40 0.14
C GLU A 489 30.38 9.15 1.40
N GLY A 490 30.32 7.94 1.94
CA GLY A 490 31.08 7.52 3.13
C GLY A 490 30.24 6.66 4.06
N GLY A 491 30.90 5.74 4.79
CA GLY A 491 30.20 4.82 5.70
C GLY A 491 29.15 3.97 4.97
N LYS A 492 27.91 3.98 5.44
CA LYS A 492 26.79 3.23 4.83
C LYS A 492 25.94 4.08 3.87
N THR A 493 26.41 5.27 3.50
CA THR A 493 25.64 6.28 2.77
C THR A 493 26.02 6.37 1.30
N TRP A 494 25.02 6.42 0.44
CA TRP A 494 25.09 6.41 -1.02
C TRP A 494 24.21 7.50 -1.61
N SER A 495 24.48 8.04 -2.80
CA SER A 495 23.57 9.00 -3.43
C SER A 495 23.61 9.07 -4.94
N LEU A 496 22.52 9.55 -5.53
CA LEU A 496 22.33 9.72 -6.97
C LEU A 496 21.56 11.01 -7.21
N THR A 497 21.98 11.82 -8.18
CA THR A 497 21.17 12.97 -8.63
C THR A 497 20.38 12.59 -9.86
N LEU A 498 19.06 12.78 -9.79
CA LEU A 498 18.09 12.51 -10.83
C LEU A 498 17.54 13.81 -11.39
N PRO A 499 17.24 13.87 -12.69
CA PRO A 499 16.46 14.97 -13.26
C PRO A 499 15.02 14.91 -12.75
N ARG A 500 14.23 15.95 -13.03
CA ARG A 500 12.78 15.83 -12.84
C ARG A 500 12.19 14.72 -13.74
N PRO A 501 11.20 13.95 -13.26
CA PRO A 501 10.40 13.06 -14.09
C PRO A 501 9.53 13.83 -15.08
N GLU A 502 9.02 13.13 -16.09
CA GLU A 502 8.03 13.69 -17.03
C GLU A 502 6.71 14.03 -16.31
N ALA A 503 5.95 14.99 -16.85
CA ALA A 503 4.74 15.50 -16.22
C ALA A 503 3.68 14.39 -16.02
N ASP A 504 3.05 14.39 -14.85
CA ASP A 504 2.00 13.46 -14.41
C ASP A 504 2.47 12.00 -14.20
N ALA A 505 3.77 11.74 -14.22
CA ALA A 505 4.32 10.41 -14.02
C ALA A 505 4.50 10.06 -12.53
N ARG A 506 3.69 9.13 -12.01
CA ARG A 506 3.90 8.55 -10.67
C ARG A 506 5.14 7.65 -10.67
N VAL A 507 6.18 8.06 -9.94
CA VAL A 507 7.43 7.29 -9.84
C VAL A 507 7.33 6.24 -8.73
N GLU A 508 7.09 5.00 -9.12
CA GLU A 508 7.30 3.80 -8.31
C GLU A 508 8.73 3.29 -8.46
N PHE A 509 9.37 2.87 -7.38
CA PHE A 509 10.76 2.44 -7.40
C PHE A 509 11.12 1.42 -6.31
N LYS A 510 12.30 0.81 -6.44
CA LYS A 510 12.94 -0.04 -5.44
C LYS A 510 14.45 0.17 -5.48
N PHE A 511 15.10 -0.05 -4.33
CA PHE A 511 16.54 -0.14 -4.27
C PHE A 511 16.99 -1.57 -4.50
N THR A 512 18.06 -1.73 -5.26
CA THR A 512 18.67 -3.03 -5.49
C THR A 512 20.18 -2.93 -5.31
N LEU A 513 20.82 -4.07 -5.08
CA LEU A 513 22.23 -4.24 -5.38
C LEU A 513 22.38 -4.67 -6.84
N GLY A 514 21.80 -3.87 -7.74
CA GLY A 514 21.91 -3.84 -9.20
C GLY A 514 21.33 -5.04 -9.95
N SER A 515 20.50 -5.83 -9.28
CA SER A 515 19.73 -6.94 -9.84
C SER A 515 18.55 -7.25 -8.91
N TRP A 516 17.44 -7.74 -9.46
CA TRP A 516 16.21 -8.01 -8.70
C TRP A 516 16.37 -9.09 -7.65
N ASP A 517 17.39 -9.92 -7.79
CA ASP A 517 17.70 -10.96 -6.82
C ASP A 517 18.20 -10.45 -5.47
N ARG A 518 18.48 -9.15 -5.43
CA ARG A 518 19.01 -8.40 -4.29
C ARG A 518 18.35 -7.07 -4.22
N VAL A 519 17.06 -7.15 -4.50
CA VAL A 519 16.09 -6.15 -4.15
C VAL A 519 16.09 -5.96 -2.65
N GLU A 520 15.79 -4.76 -2.23
CA GLU A 520 15.52 -4.48 -0.84
C GLU A 520 14.40 -5.34 -0.27
N LEU A 521 14.60 -5.79 0.97
CA LEU A 521 13.64 -6.54 1.78
C LEU A 521 13.24 -5.73 3.00
N ALA A 522 12.15 -6.14 3.63
CA ALA A 522 11.79 -5.66 4.95
C ALA A 522 12.77 -6.20 6.00
N ALA A 523 12.77 -5.58 7.19
CA ALA A 523 13.67 -5.99 8.28
C ALA A 523 13.48 -7.47 8.67
N ASN A 524 12.27 -8.01 8.51
CA ASN A 524 11.91 -9.42 8.75
C ASN A 524 12.37 -10.38 7.62
N GLY A 525 12.93 -9.87 6.52
CA GLY A 525 13.39 -10.68 5.38
C GLY A 525 12.31 -11.00 4.34
N GLU A 526 11.10 -10.46 4.49
CA GLU A 526 10.05 -10.60 3.49
C GLU A 526 10.21 -9.60 2.34
N GLN A 527 9.66 -9.96 1.18
CA GLN A 527 9.58 -9.08 0.02
C GLN A 527 8.75 -7.84 0.38
N ARG A 528 9.26 -6.65 0.05
CA ARG A 528 8.50 -5.39 0.18
C ARG A 528 7.71 -5.12 -1.09
N ASP A 529 6.68 -4.32 -1.01
CA ASP A 529 6.04 -3.71 -2.19
C ASP A 529 6.93 -2.63 -2.82
N ASN A 530 6.52 -2.13 -3.99
CA ASN A 530 7.16 -1.01 -4.68
C ASN A 530 7.09 0.27 -3.82
N ARG A 531 8.19 1.02 -3.70
CA ARG A 531 8.23 2.36 -3.08
C ARG A 531 7.72 3.40 -4.07
N THR A 532 7.47 4.63 -3.62
CA THR A 532 7.05 5.77 -4.44
C THR A 532 7.83 7.03 -4.05
N LEU A 533 8.19 7.89 -5.02
CA LEU A 533 8.94 9.11 -4.71
C LEU A 533 8.11 10.07 -3.85
N PRO A 534 8.66 10.56 -2.73
CA PRO A 534 7.98 11.53 -1.89
C PRO A 534 8.21 12.95 -2.38
N MET A 535 7.32 13.86 -1.97
CA MET A 535 7.49 15.31 -2.15
C MET A 535 8.78 15.82 -1.47
N ILE A 536 9.41 16.83 -2.05
CA ILE A 536 10.75 17.33 -1.66
C ILE A 536 10.65 18.64 -0.89
N ASP A 537 11.22 18.68 0.31
CA ASP A 537 11.35 19.89 1.12
C ASP A 537 12.49 20.77 0.59
N THR A 538 12.14 21.89 -0.03
CA THR A 538 13.03 22.92 -0.53
C THR A 538 13.37 24.01 0.48
N THR A 539 12.96 23.88 1.75
CA THR A 539 13.22 24.88 2.78
C THR A 539 14.73 25.04 3.02
N GLY A 540 15.28 26.20 2.66
CA GLY A 540 16.70 26.50 2.86
C GLY A 540 17.62 26.14 1.69
N LEU A 541 17.08 25.59 0.59
CA LEU A 541 17.83 25.45 -0.66
C LEU A 541 18.05 26.81 -1.33
N ARG A 542 19.30 27.05 -1.74
CA ARG A 542 19.67 28.23 -2.53
C ARG A 542 19.26 28.04 -3.98
N ASP A 543 19.07 29.12 -4.72
CA ASP A 543 18.79 29.05 -6.16
C ASP A 543 19.84 28.20 -6.89
N GLY A 544 19.38 27.15 -7.59
CA GLY A 544 20.22 26.20 -8.32
C GLY A 544 20.83 25.08 -7.47
N GLU A 545 20.56 25.01 -6.17
CA GLU A 545 20.99 23.92 -5.30
C GLU A 545 20.06 22.70 -5.47
N THR A 546 20.64 21.51 -5.51
CA THR A 546 19.91 20.25 -5.76
C THR A 546 19.40 19.67 -4.42
N PRO A 547 18.08 19.52 -4.23
CA PRO A 547 17.50 19.04 -2.98
C PRO A 547 17.73 17.54 -2.74
N GLU A 548 17.79 17.10 -1.47
CA GLU A 548 18.11 15.72 -1.12
C GLU A 548 16.92 14.91 -0.55
N LEU A 549 16.73 13.68 -1.05
CA LEU A 549 15.76 12.68 -0.56
C LEU A 549 16.48 11.53 0.12
N ARG A 550 16.23 11.31 1.42
CA ARG A 550 16.94 10.29 2.22
C ARG A 550 16.10 9.04 2.44
N PHE A 551 16.68 7.87 2.16
CA PHE A 551 16.05 6.57 2.36
C PHE A 551 16.95 5.65 3.18
N SER A 552 16.36 4.64 3.83
CA SER A 552 17.11 3.53 4.40
C SER A 552 16.65 2.19 3.85
N VAL A 553 17.62 1.27 3.72
CA VAL A 553 17.41 -0.11 3.32
C VAL A 553 17.89 -1.01 4.46
N PRO A 554 16.97 -1.63 5.23
CA PRO A 554 17.31 -2.50 6.36
C PRO A 554 18.12 -3.72 5.93
N ARG A 555 17.74 -4.29 4.80
CA ARG A 555 18.31 -5.51 4.24
C ARG A 555 18.09 -5.53 2.73
N PHE A 556 19.08 -6.01 2.00
CA PHE A 556 18.89 -6.49 0.65
C PHE A 556 18.76 -8.01 0.67
N ASP A 557 17.98 -8.56 -0.26
CA ASP A 557 17.86 -10.00 -0.42
C ASP A 557 19.26 -10.62 -0.57
N GLN A 558 19.44 -11.74 0.10
CA GLN A 558 20.68 -12.49 0.15
C GLN A 558 20.33 -13.96 -0.08
N PRO A 559 20.14 -14.35 -1.34
CA PRO A 559 20.03 -15.76 -1.70
C PRO A 559 21.27 -16.47 -1.12
N GLY A 560 21.06 -17.58 -0.41
CA GLY A 560 22.01 -18.15 0.55
C GLY A 560 23.47 -18.14 0.09
N GLN A 561 24.30 -17.24 0.65
CA GLN A 561 25.71 -17.05 0.25
C GLN A 561 25.95 -17.07 -1.28
N PHE A 562 25.02 -16.52 -2.06
CA PHE A 562 25.25 -16.22 -3.46
C PHE A 562 25.68 -14.76 -3.58
N ASP A 563 26.67 -14.46 -4.40
CA ASP A 563 27.26 -13.13 -4.57
C ASP A 563 26.55 -12.33 -5.67
N SER A 564 26.11 -11.10 -5.39
CA SER A 564 25.37 -10.26 -6.37
C SER A 564 26.15 -9.82 -7.56
N ARG A 565 27.47 -9.92 -7.41
CA ARG A 565 28.40 -9.52 -8.43
C ARG A 565 28.30 -10.51 -9.59
N ASP A 566 27.83 -11.73 -9.35
CA ASP A 566 27.60 -12.74 -10.37
C ASP A 566 26.32 -12.44 -11.19
N MET A 567 25.20 -12.02 -10.60
CA MET A 567 23.93 -11.81 -11.35
C MET A 567 23.91 -10.62 -12.32
N ARG A 568 24.86 -9.68 -12.17
CA ARG A 568 25.09 -8.60 -13.12
C ARG A 568 26.19 -8.92 -14.13
N ASP A 569 26.92 -10.01 -13.91
CA ASP A 569 27.80 -10.55 -14.93
C ASP A 569 26.90 -11.27 -15.94
N PRO A 570 26.72 -10.72 -17.14
CA PRO A 570 25.94 -11.41 -18.16
C PRO A 570 26.56 -12.76 -18.52
N ASP A 571 27.82 -13.03 -18.17
CA ASP A 571 28.51 -14.29 -18.43
C ASP A 571 28.55 -15.24 -17.21
N ARG A 572 27.78 -14.95 -16.14
CA ARG A 572 27.81 -15.79 -14.93
C ARG A 572 27.45 -17.25 -15.20
N PRO A 573 27.89 -18.20 -14.36
CA PRO A 573 27.32 -19.54 -14.37
C PRO A 573 25.79 -19.46 -14.15
N LEU A 574 25.04 -20.18 -14.98
CA LEU A 574 23.61 -20.41 -14.77
C LEU A 574 23.44 -21.60 -13.82
N GLU A 575 22.58 -21.50 -12.81
CA GLU A 575 22.15 -22.66 -12.02
C GLU A 575 21.04 -23.38 -12.78
N VAL A 576 21.44 -24.32 -13.63
CA VAL A 576 20.55 -25.02 -14.55
C VAL A 576 20.84 -26.51 -14.55
N THR A 577 19.83 -27.29 -14.88
CA THR A 577 19.91 -28.70 -15.23
C THR A 577 20.21 -28.86 -16.72
N GLY A 578 21.49 -29.07 -17.08
CA GLY A 578 21.90 -29.38 -18.46
C GLY A 578 22.85 -28.34 -19.06
N ASP A 579 22.83 -28.20 -20.39
CA ASP A 579 23.68 -27.26 -21.13
C ASP A 579 22.84 -26.05 -21.55
N VAL A 580 22.81 -25.00 -20.74
CA VAL A 580 22.20 -23.72 -21.11
C VAL A 580 23.29 -22.72 -21.44
N ARG A 581 23.19 -22.13 -22.64
CA ARG A 581 24.14 -21.14 -23.16
C ARG A 581 23.47 -19.80 -23.36
N ARG A 582 24.28 -18.75 -23.44
CA ARG A 582 23.78 -17.41 -23.75
C ARG A 582 24.03 -17.07 -25.20
N LEU A 583 23.03 -16.47 -25.83
CA LEU A 583 23.16 -15.84 -27.14
C LEU A 583 22.69 -14.40 -27.05
N ARG A 584 23.61 -13.46 -27.28
CA ARG A 584 23.29 -12.04 -27.22
C ARG A 584 22.66 -11.54 -28.51
N VAL A 585 21.53 -10.87 -28.37
CA VAL A 585 20.81 -10.17 -29.44
C VAL A 585 20.53 -8.72 -29.04
N THR A 586 20.11 -7.92 -30.01
CA THR A 586 19.77 -6.51 -29.80
C THR A 586 18.44 -6.19 -30.48
N GLY A 587 17.62 -5.34 -29.85
CA GLY A 587 16.33 -4.88 -30.36
C GLY A 587 15.14 -5.37 -29.52
N GLY A 588 13.95 -5.22 -30.08
CA GLY A 588 12.67 -5.45 -29.45
C GLY A 588 11.59 -4.70 -30.22
N ALA A 589 10.54 -4.24 -29.53
CA ALA A 589 9.51 -3.41 -30.13
C ALA A 589 9.03 -2.27 -29.24
N GLY A 590 8.18 -1.42 -29.79
CA GLY A 590 7.66 -0.25 -29.11
C GLY A 590 8.81 0.61 -28.62
N ARG A 591 8.75 0.97 -27.34
CA ARG A 591 9.73 1.87 -26.71
C ARG A 591 11.14 1.28 -26.54
N VAL A 592 11.37 -0.01 -26.87
CA VAL A 592 12.71 -0.65 -26.80
C VAL A 592 13.24 -1.15 -28.15
N ALA A 593 12.62 -0.74 -29.26
CA ALA A 593 13.03 -1.20 -30.60
C ALA A 593 14.52 -0.92 -30.91
N ASP A 594 15.04 0.22 -30.45
CA ASP A 594 16.40 0.66 -30.76
C ASP A 594 17.42 0.25 -29.68
N GLY A 595 18.24 -0.77 -29.96
CA GLY A 595 19.48 -1.00 -29.21
C GLY A 595 19.35 -1.73 -27.87
N PHE A 596 18.16 -2.23 -27.51
CA PHE A 596 17.96 -3.00 -26.28
C PHE A 596 18.66 -4.36 -26.35
N ARG A 597 19.68 -4.59 -25.50
CA ARG A 597 20.44 -5.85 -25.53
C ARG A 597 19.79 -6.89 -24.63
N ARG A 598 19.62 -8.10 -25.18
CA ARG A 598 19.07 -9.27 -24.48
C ARG A 598 20.02 -10.45 -24.63
N ASP A 599 20.21 -11.19 -23.55
CA ASP A 599 20.87 -12.49 -23.59
C ASP A 599 19.77 -13.55 -23.60
N LEU A 600 19.57 -14.17 -24.76
CA LEU A 600 18.73 -15.35 -24.88
C LEU A 600 19.37 -16.47 -24.08
N LEU A 601 18.56 -17.21 -23.33
CA LEU A 601 19.00 -18.43 -22.65
C LEU A 601 18.65 -19.62 -23.55
N VAL A 602 19.65 -20.37 -23.98
CA VAL A 602 19.51 -21.44 -24.97
C VAL A 602 19.86 -22.77 -24.33
N PHE A 603 18.85 -23.53 -23.94
CA PHE A 603 18.99 -24.91 -23.49
C PHE A 603 19.29 -25.83 -24.67
N LEU A 604 20.32 -26.65 -24.53
CA LEU A 604 20.76 -27.64 -25.48
C LEU A 604 20.57 -29.06 -24.90
N PRO A 605 20.05 -29.99 -25.70
CA PRO A 605 19.81 -31.34 -25.21
C PRO A 605 21.12 -32.10 -24.99
N GLU A 606 21.10 -33.09 -24.11
CA GLU A 606 22.25 -33.98 -23.90
C GLU A 606 22.74 -34.60 -25.22
N GLY A 607 24.05 -34.58 -25.43
CA GLY A 607 24.67 -35.06 -26.68
C GLY A 607 24.59 -34.10 -27.86
N TYR A 608 24.14 -32.85 -27.65
CA TYR A 608 24.01 -31.83 -28.69
C TYR A 608 25.27 -31.69 -29.56
N GLU A 609 26.44 -31.49 -28.95
CA GLU A 609 27.71 -31.26 -29.66
C GLU A 609 28.07 -32.39 -30.63
N GLN A 610 27.94 -33.64 -30.18
CA GLN A 610 28.20 -34.79 -31.03
C GLN A 610 27.20 -34.83 -32.19
N GLY A 611 25.90 -34.72 -31.88
CA GLY A 611 24.87 -34.76 -32.92
C GLY A 611 25.02 -33.62 -33.95
N ALA A 612 25.31 -32.40 -33.50
CA ALA A 612 25.55 -31.25 -34.36
C ALA A 612 26.77 -31.49 -35.27
N SER A 613 27.87 -32.04 -34.73
CA SER A 613 29.06 -32.40 -35.52
C SER A 613 28.78 -33.49 -36.57
N GLU A 614 27.80 -34.35 -36.33
CA GLU A 614 27.32 -35.39 -37.24
C GLU A 614 26.23 -34.88 -38.21
N GLY A 615 25.87 -33.59 -38.15
CA GLY A 615 24.89 -32.94 -39.02
C GLY A 615 23.43 -33.04 -38.55
N ARG A 616 23.19 -33.47 -37.30
CA ARG A 616 21.84 -33.48 -36.70
C ARG A 616 21.36 -32.05 -36.47
N ARG A 617 20.14 -31.74 -36.94
CA ARG A 617 19.42 -30.51 -36.64
C ARG A 617 18.32 -30.78 -35.59
N TYR A 618 18.10 -29.84 -34.70
CA TYR A 618 17.21 -29.97 -33.55
C TYR A 618 16.00 -29.05 -33.67
N PRO A 619 14.79 -29.51 -33.32
CA PRO A 619 13.63 -28.62 -33.23
C PRO A 619 13.84 -27.58 -32.13
N VAL A 620 13.16 -26.43 -32.23
CA VAL A 620 13.35 -25.29 -31.33
C VAL A 620 12.02 -24.77 -30.76
N LEU A 621 12.02 -24.42 -29.47
CA LEU A 621 10.94 -23.70 -28.78
C LEU A 621 11.43 -22.33 -28.30
N TYR A 622 10.87 -21.25 -28.82
CA TYR A 622 11.10 -19.89 -28.31
C TYR A 622 10.08 -19.59 -27.21
N LEU A 623 10.54 -19.53 -25.95
CA LEU A 623 9.69 -19.33 -24.78
C LEU A 623 9.84 -17.90 -24.24
N MET A 624 8.74 -17.15 -24.28
CA MET A 624 8.64 -15.76 -23.81
C MET A 624 8.83 -15.68 -22.29
N ASP A 625 9.23 -14.49 -21.83
CA ASP A 625 9.60 -14.26 -20.42
C ASP A 625 10.81 -15.10 -19.99
N GLY A 626 11.78 -15.26 -20.90
CA GLY A 626 12.99 -16.07 -20.77
C GLY A 626 13.80 -15.88 -19.50
N GLN A 627 13.63 -14.75 -18.80
CA GLN A 627 14.34 -14.45 -17.56
C GLN A 627 14.02 -15.42 -16.41
N ASN A 628 12.87 -16.10 -16.37
CA ASN A 628 12.53 -17.11 -15.33
C ASN A 628 12.15 -18.48 -15.90
N VAL A 629 12.67 -18.80 -17.09
CA VAL A 629 12.38 -20.06 -17.78
C VAL A 629 13.21 -21.23 -17.25
N PHE A 630 14.51 -21.01 -16.98
CA PHE A 630 15.46 -22.08 -16.63
C PHE A 630 16.09 -21.94 -15.24
N GLU A 631 15.87 -20.81 -14.59
CA GLU A 631 16.38 -20.55 -13.26
C GLU A 631 15.48 -19.48 -12.68
N ARG A 632 15.17 -19.56 -11.38
CA ARG A 632 14.46 -18.49 -10.67
C ARG A 632 15.44 -17.36 -10.33
N PRO A 633 15.40 -16.19 -11.00
CA PRO A 633 16.09 -15.03 -10.49
C PRO A 633 15.35 -14.56 -9.24
N PRO A 634 16.06 -14.25 -8.15
CA PRO A 634 15.36 -13.72 -6.98
C PRO A 634 14.65 -12.39 -7.30
N GLY A 635 13.56 -12.10 -6.59
CA GLY A 635 12.62 -11.04 -6.95
C GLY A 635 11.56 -11.42 -7.99
N LEU A 636 11.64 -12.59 -8.65
CA LEU A 636 10.53 -13.13 -9.45
C LEU A 636 9.68 -14.15 -8.66
N PRO A 637 8.35 -14.18 -8.89
CA PRO A 637 7.38 -14.97 -8.11
C PRO A 637 7.61 -16.49 -8.23
N GLY A 638 8.14 -16.96 -9.36
CA GLY A 638 8.51 -18.35 -9.58
C GLY A 638 9.29 -18.58 -10.86
N GLU A 639 9.48 -19.84 -11.20
CA GLU A 639 10.26 -20.34 -12.35
C GLU A 639 9.49 -21.45 -13.06
N TRP A 640 9.69 -21.59 -14.38
CA TRP A 640 9.09 -22.66 -15.18
C TRP A 640 9.77 -24.03 -15.02
N GLY A 641 11.05 -24.09 -14.60
CA GLY A 641 11.82 -25.34 -14.52
C GLY A 641 11.89 -26.06 -15.87
N ALA A 642 12.12 -25.30 -16.95
CA ALA A 642 12.01 -25.81 -18.31
C ALA A 642 13.15 -26.78 -18.67
N ASP A 643 14.34 -26.55 -18.14
CA ASP A 643 15.53 -27.37 -18.28
C ASP A 643 15.44 -28.66 -17.45
N GLU A 644 14.95 -28.63 -16.21
CA GLU A 644 14.64 -29.86 -15.45
C GLU A 644 13.63 -30.71 -16.22
N THR A 645 12.55 -30.07 -16.67
CA THR A 645 11.46 -30.75 -17.36
C THR A 645 11.93 -31.33 -18.69
N ALA A 646 12.64 -30.56 -19.51
CA ALA A 646 13.15 -31.02 -20.80
C ALA A 646 14.20 -32.13 -20.61
N THR A 647 15.18 -31.94 -19.72
CA THR A 647 16.23 -32.93 -19.44
C THR A 647 15.62 -34.26 -19.02
N ARG A 648 14.69 -34.23 -18.06
CA ARG A 648 14.01 -35.43 -17.59
C ARG A 648 13.24 -36.12 -18.72
N LEU A 649 12.46 -35.38 -19.51
CA LEU A 649 11.65 -35.95 -20.59
C LEU A 649 12.48 -36.51 -21.75
N ILE A 650 13.60 -35.87 -22.08
CA ILE A 650 14.54 -36.36 -23.11
C ILE A 650 15.20 -37.65 -22.62
N ALA A 651 15.68 -37.69 -21.37
CA ALA A 651 16.31 -38.87 -20.79
C ALA A 651 15.33 -40.05 -20.68
N GLU A 652 14.06 -39.78 -20.39
CA GLU A 652 12.97 -40.77 -20.41
C GLU A 652 12.62 -41.26 -21.84
N GLY A 653 13.12 -40.62 -22.89
CA GLY A 653 12.69 -40.86 -24.27
C GLY A 653 11.23 -40.49 -24.52
N ALA A 654 10.67 -39.59 -23.71
CA ALA A 654 9.28 -39.14 -23.81
C ALA A 654 9.10 -38.02 -24.84
N ILE A 655 10.15 -37.26 -25.11
CA ILE A 655 10.21 -36.23 -26.17
C ILE A 655 11.46 -36.39 -27.01
N GLU A 656 11.41 -35.92 -28.27
CA GLU A 656 12.65 -35.82 -29.06
C GLU A 656 13.57 -34.72 -28.48
N PRO A 657 14.90 -34.89 -28.53
CA PRO A 657 15.85 -33.84 -28.16
C PRO A 657 15.55 -32.52 -28.89
N LEU A 658 15.41 -31.42 -28.14
CA LEU A 658 15.07 -30.10 -28.65
C LEU A 658 15.95 -29.01 -28.04
N ILE A 659 16.00 -27.86 -28.70
CA ILE A 659 16.55 -26.61 -28.18
C ILE A 659 15.40 -25.79 -27.59
N ILE A 660 15.59 -25.21 -26.41
CA ILE A 660 14.64 -24.22 -25.84
C ILE A 660 15.36 -22.89 -25.73
N VAL A 661 14.78 -21.84 -26.32
CA VAL A 661 15.29 -20.47 -26.32
C VAL A 661 14.38 -19.64 -25.43
N GLY A 662 14.80 -19.36 -24.20
CA GLY A 662 14.17 -18.36 -23.36
C GLY A 662 14.45 -16.97 -23.92
N VAL A 663 13.40 -16.22 -24.27
CA VAL A 663 13.44 -14.85 -24.80
C VAL A 663 13.02 -13.88 -23.69
N PRO A 664 13.98 -13.17 -23.06
CA PRO A 664 13.65 -12.23 -22.00
C PRO A 664 12.80 -11.07 -22.51
N ASN A 665 11.86 -10.59 -21.69
CA ASN A 665 11.07 -9.40 -22.03
C ASN A 665 11.86 -8.10 -21.81
N SER A 666 11.25 -6.96 -22.17
CA SER A 666 11.78 -5.60 -21.93
C SER A 666 11.58 -5.06 -20.51
N GLY A 667 11.19 -5.90 -19.56
CA GLY A 667 10.78 -5.49 -18.22
C GLY A 667 9.48 -4.69 -18.29
N LEU A 668 9.57 -3.38 -18.07
CA LEU A 668 8.39 -2.53 -17.99
C LEU A 668 7.66 -2.30 -19.31
N PHE A 669 8.36 -2.39 -20.44
CA PHE A 669 7.73 -2.28 -21.76
C PHE A 669 7.20 -3.63 -22.27
N ARG A 670 7.16 -4.66 -21.40
CA ARG A 670 6.66 -6.00 -21.74
C ARG A 670 5.26 -5.95 -22.36
N ALA A 671 4.38 -5.09 -21.84
CA ALA A 671 3.03 -4.94 -22.39
C ALA A 671 3.03 -4.29 -23.79
N ASP A 672 3.95 -3.37 -24.07
CA ASP A 672 4.11 -2.78 -25.40
C ASP A 672 4.52 -3.87 -26.42
N GLU A 673 5.48 -4.72 -26.05
CA GLU A 673 5.98 -5.78 -26.91
C GLU A 673 5.00 -6.94 -27.10
N TYR A 674 4.17 -7.24 -26.09
CA TYR A 674 3.36 -8.46 -26.10
C TYR A 674 1.89 -8.24 -26.51
N ILE A 675 1.45 -6.99 -26.64
CA ILE A 675 0.07 -6.67 -27.02
C ILE A 675 0.07 -6.17 -28.46
N PRO A 676 -0.49 -6.95 -29.40
CA PRO A 676 -0.74 -6.48 -30.76
C PRO A 676 -1.74 -5.32 -30.80
N GLU A 677 -1.59 -4.44 -31.78
CA GLU A 677 -2.55 -3.37 -32.04
C GLU A 677 -3.97 -3.94 -32.27
N GLY A 678 -4.98 -3.26 -31.72
CA GLY A 678 -6.40 -3.60 -31.93
C GLY A 678 -6.94 -4.76 -31.08
N LEU A 679 -6.17 -5.27 -30.11
CA LEU A 679 -6.64 -6.26 -29.12
C LEU A 679 -7.19 -5.67 -27.81
N GLY A 680 -7.29 -4.33 -27.73
CA GLY A 680 -7.87 -3.56 -26.62
C GLY A 680 -7.06 -2.30 -26.30
N GLU A 681 -7.70 -1.23 -25.85
CA GLU A 681 -6.99 -0.03 -25.35
C GLU A 681 -6.67 -0.20 -23.86
N LEU A 682 -5.38 -0.35 -23.53
CA LEU A 682 -4.90 -0.31 -22.15
C LEU A 682 -4.21 1.03 -21.90
N GLN A 683 -4.67 1.77 -20.90
CA GLN A 683 -4.08 3.05 -20.55
C GLN A 683 -2.59 2.88 -20.18
N GLY A 684 -1.71 3.64 -20.85
CA GLY A 684 -0.26 3.64 -20.61
C GLY A 684 0.55 2.59 -21.39
N VAL A 685 -0.12 1.76 -22.22
CA VAL A 685 0.54 0.80 -23.12
C VAL A 685 0.59 1.36 -24.53
N GLN A 686 1.75 1.25 -25.18
CA GLN A 686 1.91 1.51 -26.61
C GLN A 686 2.05 0.15 -27.33
N PRO A 687 0.93 -0.48 -27.73
CA PRO A 687 0.95 -1.83 -28.27
C PRO A 687 1.72 -1.86 -29.60
N ASP A 688 2.77 -2.68 -29.66
CA ASP A 688 3.63 -2.86 -30.83
C ASP A 688 4.04 -4.33 -31.01
N GLY A 689 3.11 -5.24 -30.69
CA GLY A 689 3.35 -6.68 -30.79
C GLY A 689 3.67 -7.16 -32.20
N GLU A 690 3.27 -6.44 -33.26
CA GLU A 690 3.67 -6.79 -34.63
C GLU A 690 5.17 -6.57 -34.86
N ALA A 691 5.71 -5.41 -34.49
CA ALA A 691 7.15 -5.17 -34.62
C ALA A 691 7.96 -6.11 -33.71
N PHE A 692 7.41 -6.54 -32.57
CA PHE A 692 8.09 -7.51 -31.70
C PHE A 692 8.25 -8.85 -32.39
N VAL A 693 7.19 -9.30 -33.07
CA VAL A 693 7.23 -10.54 -33.84
C VAL A 693 8.16 -10.42 -35.04
N ASP A 694 8.19 -9.28 -35.73
CA ASP A 694 9.13 -9.06 -36.84
C ASP A 694 10.58 -9.10 -36.33
N TRP A 695 10.90 -8.40 -35.24
CA TRP A 695 12.20 -8.49 -34.60
C TRP A 695 12.56 -9.93 -34.17
N LEU A 696 11.61 -10.65 -33.59
CA LEU A 696 11.82 -12.04 -33.18
C LEU A 696 12.17 -12.92 -34.38
N VAL A 697 11.50 -12.77 -35.51
CA VAL A 697 11.74 -13.57 -36.72
C VAL A 697 13.04 -13.15 -37.42
N GLU A 698 13.25 -11.84 -37.61
CA GLU A 698 14.35 -11.34 -38.43
C GLU A 698 15.70 -11.35 -37.70
N GLU A 699 15.70 -11.10 -36.39
CA GLU A 699 16.94 -10.95 -35.62
C GLU A 699 17.18 -12.12 -34.68
N VAL A 700 16.19 -12.49 -33.85
CA VAL A 700 16.36 -13.52 -32.82
C VAL A 700 16.50 -14.90 -33.45
N MET A 701 15.57 -15.29 -34.32
CA MET A 701 15.62 -16.59 -34.99
C MET A 701 16.88 -16.73 -35.84
N ALA A 702 17.19 -15.71 -36.66
CA ALA A 702 18.40 -15.70 -37.49
C ALA A 702 19.69 -15.84 -36.66
N ALA A 703 19.77 -15.17 -35.51
CA ALA A 703 20.93 -15.31 -34.61
C ALA A 703 21.04 -16.73 -34.05
N VAL A 704 19.93 -17.34 -33.60
CA VAL A 704 19.93 -18.70 -33.06
C VAL A 704 20.29 -19.72 -34.14
N GLU A 705 19.73 -19.59 -35.34
CA GLU A 705 20.04 -20.45 -36.49
C GLU A 705 21.50 -20.34 -36.94
N SER A 706 22.10 -19.15 -36.82
CA SER A 706 23.52 -18.97 -37.11
C SER A 706 24.42 -19.59 -36.03
N ALA A 707 23.96 -19.64 -34.78
CA ALA A 707 24.77 -20.09 -33.64
C ALA A 707 24.61 -21.59 -33.34
N TYR A 708 23.47 -22.18 -33.68
CA TYR A 708 23.10 -23.55 -33.30
C TYR A 708 22.55 -24.36 -34.48
N SER A 709 22.65 -25.69 -34.38
CA SER A 709 22.08 -26.63 -35.37
C SER A 709 20.57 -26.77 -35.17
N VAL A 710 19.85 -25.70 -35.44
CA VAL A 710 18.38 -25.65 -35.41
C VAL A 710 17.82 -26.28 -36.67
N ASP A 711 16.68 -26.96 -36.60
CA ASP A 711 15.82 -27.32 -37.71
C ASP A 711 14.72 -26.26 -37.82
N ASP A 712 14.92 -25.32 -38.74
CA ASP A 712 14.12 -24.09 -38.96
C ASP A 712 12.81 -24.34 -39.71
N ALA A 713 12.51 -25.58 -40.07
CA ALA A 713 11.22 -25.93 -40.67
C ALA A 713 10.08 -25.54 -39.70
N PRO A 714 9.00 -24.89 -40.16
CA PRO A 714 7.91 -24.44 -39.28
C PRO A 714 7.33 -25.57 -38.42
N GLU A 715 7.32 -26.80 -38.94
CA GLU A 715 6.85 -28.00 -38.22
C GLU A 715 7.73 -28.42 -37.04
N ARG A 716 8.87 -27.75 -36.87
CA ARG A 716 9.91 -28.02 -35.88
C ARG A 716 10.25 -26.79 -35.06
N THR A 717 9.59 -25.67 -35.34
CA THR A 717 9.76 -24.39 -34.63
C THR A 717 8.46 -24.02 -33.91
N ALA A 718 8.54 -23.88 -32.58
CA ALA A 718 7.44 -23.41 -31.75
C ALA A 718 7.75 -22.07 -31.09
N ILE A 719 6.70 -21.33 -30.75
CA ILE A 719 6.75 -20.19 -29.83
C ILE A 719 5.82 -20.44 -28.64
N GLY A 720 6.15 -19.96 -27.45
CA GLY A 720 5.26 -20.12 -26.32
C GLY A 720 5.46 -19.13 -25.19
N GLY A 721 4.52 -19.10 -24.26
CA GLY A 721 4.58 -18.24 -23.07
C GLY A 721 3.28 -18.31 -22.27
N SER A 722 3.23 -17.56 -21.16
CA SER A 722 2.04 -17.46 -20.31
C SER A 722 1.45 -16.06 -20.26
N SER A 723 0.14 -15.95 -19.99
CA SER A 723 -0.55 -14.66 -19.83
C SER A 723 -0.31 -13.75 -21.06
N LEU A 724 0.25 -12.55 -20.90
CA LEU A 724 0.68 -11.70 -22.03
C LEU A 724 1.66 -12.41 -23.00
N GLY A 725 2.59 -13.21 -22.47
CA GLY A 725 3.49 -14.05 -23.27
C GLY A 725 2.74 -15.11 -24.09
N GLY A 726 1.59 -15.59 -23.58
CA GLY A 726 0.69 -16.47 -24.31
C GLY A 726 -0.06 -15.75 -25.43
N ILE A 727 -0.45 -14.48 -25.21
CA ILE A 727 -1.10 -13.64 -26.24
C ILE A 727 -0.15 -13.42 -27.42
N ILE A 728 1.08 -12.95 -27.17
CA ILE A 728 2.04 -12.67 -28.24
C ILE A 728 2.49 -13.95 -28.96
N SER A 729 2.62 -15.07 -28.24
CA SER A 729 2.98 -16.36 -28.84
C SER A 729 1.92 -16.85 -29.80
N LEU A 730 0.66 -16.76 -29.40
CA LEU A 730 -0.44 -17.12 -30.27
C LEU A 730 -0.55 -16.15 -31.45
N TYR A 731 -0.42 -14.84 -31.21
CA TYR A 731 -0.39 -13.87 -32.29
C TYR A 731 0.70 -14.19 -33.33
N ALA A 732 1.95 -14.41 -32.89
CA ALA A 732 3.08 -14.75 -33.77
C ALA A 732 2.85 -16.04 -34.58
N ALA A 733 2.37 -17.11 -33.94
CA ALA A 733 2.10 -18.38 -34.61
C ALA A 733 1.01 -18.29 -35.69
N THR A 734 0.17 -17.27 -35.61
CA THR A 734 -0.98 -17.09 -36.50
C THR A 734 -0.74 -16.04 -37.58
N THR A 735 0.16 -15.08 -37.34
CA THR A 735 0.55 -14.04 -38.28
C THR A 735 1.87 -14.33 -39.01
N ARG A 736 2.71 -15.21 -38.47
CA ARG A 736 3.95 -15.72 -39.09
C ARG A 736 4.02 -17.27 -39.07
N PRO A 737 3.02 -17.98 -39.61
CA PRO A 737 2.96 -19.45 -39.58
C PRO A 737 4.09 -20.13 -40.39
N GLY A 738 4.70 -19.40 -41.34
CA GLY A 738 5.91 -19.83 -42.05
C GLY A 738 7.20 -19.73 -41.24
N ALA A 739 7.15 -19.14 -40.04
CA ALA A 739 8.25 -19.13 -39.07
C ALA A 739 7.93 -20.04 -37.87
N PHE A 740 6.70 -19.94 -37.34
CA PHE A 740 6.24 -20.72 -36.20
C PHE A 740 5.09 -21.65 -36.61
N GLY A 741 5.38 -22.92 -36.86
CA GLY A 741 4.34 -23.91 -37.13
C GLY A 741 3.76 -24.52 -35.85
N MET A 742 4.23 -24.11 -34.67
CA MET A 742 3.75 -24.64 -33.39
C MET A 742 3.62 -23.55 -32.32
N ALA A 743 2.67 -23.70 -31.38
CA ALA A 743 2.53 -22.79 -30.25
C ALA A 743 2.26 -23.49 -28.91
N LEU A 744 2.85 -22.98 -27.82
CA LEU A 744 2.53 -23.33 -26.43
C LEU A 744 1.95 -22.10 -25.71
N VAL A 745 0.65 -22.10 -25.44
CA VAL A 745 -0.07 -20.95 -24.92
C VAL A 745 -0.63 -21.28 -23.55
N GLU A 746 -0.03 -20.72 -22.48
CA GLU A 746 -0.43 -20.99 -21.10
C GLU A 746 -1.25 -19.83 -20.51
N SER A 747 -2.38 -20.15 -19.88
CA SER A 747 -3.22 -19.21 -19.14
C SER A 747 -3.54 -17.91 -19.90
N CYS A 748 -3.72 -17.99 -21.22
CA CYS A 748 -3.98 -16.83 -22.07
C CYS A 748 -5.46 -16.46 -22.05
N SER A 749 -5.79 -15.19 -21.75
CA SER A 749 -7.15 -14.67 -21.87
C SER A 749 -7.17 -13.16 -22.09
N ILE A 750 -8.05 -12.69 -22.98
CA ILE A 750 -8.53 -11.31 -23.00
C ILE A 750 -10.05 -11.37 -22.88
N LEU A 751 -10.57 -11.37 -21.65
CA LEU A 751 -12.01 -11.41 -21.40
C LEU A 751 -12.60 -10.01 -21.60
N SER A 752 -13.63 -9.88 -22.45
CA SER A 752 -14.36 -8.61 -22.62
C SER A 752 -15.87 -8.84 -22.69
N GLU A 753 -16.66 -7.84 -22.29
CA GLU A 753 -18.13 -7.90 -22.38
C GLU A 753 -18.64 -7.93 -23.83
N GLU A 754 -17.83 -7.46 -24.80
CA GLU A 754 -18.16 -7.42 -26.23
C GLU A 754 -17.77 -8.69 -27.00
N GLY A 755 -17.19 -9.69 -26.32
CA GLY A 755 -16.70 -10.95 -26.89
C GLY A 755 -15.22 -11.21 -26.60
N ASP A 756 -14.62 -12.15 -27.31
CA ASP A 756 -13.21 -12.50 -27.13
C ASP A 756 -12.37 -11.80 -28.23
N PRO A 757 -11.79 -10.60 -28.01
CA PRO A 757 -11.10 -9.83 -29.03
C PRO A 757 -9.92 -10.59 -29.65
N LEU A 758 -9.22 -11.42 -28.88
CA LEU A 758 -8.18 -12.30 -29.40
C LEU A 758 -8.74 -13.35 -30.37
N VAL A 759 -9.85 -14.00 -30.01
CA VAL A 759 -10.52 -14.99 -30.88
C VAL A 759 -11.05 -14.30 -32.14
N ALA A 760 -11.67 -13.13 -32.01
CA ALA A 760 -12.17 -12.35 -33.13
C ALA A 760 -11.02 -11.89 -34.06
N HIS A 761 -9.91 -11.46 -33.48
CA HIS A 761 -8.71 -11.09 -34.22
C HIS A 761 -8.13 -12.30 -34.98
N ILE A 762 -8.01 -13.44 -34.31
CA ILE A 762 -7.58 -14.72 -34.90
C ILE A 762 -8.47 -15.04 -36.10
N VAL A 763 -9.78 -15.15 -35.92
CA VAL A 763 -10.72 -15.48 -37.00
C VAL A 763 -10.63 -14.51 -38.19
N LYS A 764 -10.37 -13.22 -37.92
CA LYS A 764 -10.32 -12.18 -38.95
C LYS A 764 -9.01 -12.13 -39.74
N HIS A 765 -7.87 -12.36 -39.10
CA HIS A 765 -6.55 -12.11 -39.70
C HIS A 765 -5.78 -13.38 -40.07
N PHE A 766 -6.33 -14.54 -39.74
CA PHE A 766 -5.77 -15.83 -40.11
C PHE A 766 -5.67 -16.03 -41.62
N ARG A 767 -4.46 -16.26 -42.12
CA ARG A 767 -4.23 -16.61 -43.54
C ARG A 767 -3.72 -18.04 -43.73
N GLU A 768 -2.94 -18.55 -42.78
CA GLU A 768 -2.35 -19.90 -42.76
C GLU A 768 -2.25 -20.39 -41.31
N LEU A 769 -2.38 -21.71 -41.06
CA LEU A 769 -2.47 -22.26 -39.70
C LEU A 769 -1.18 -22.88 -39.17
N PRO A 770 -0.86 -22.62 -37.88
CA PRO A 770 0.14 -23.41 -37.20
C PRO A 770 -0.31 -24.88 -37.24
N ARG A 771 0.66 -25.78 -37.36
CA ARG A 771 0.42 -27.21 -37.44
C ARG A 771 0.01 -27.82 -36.11
N ARG A 772 0.49 -27.28 -34.99
CA ARG A 772 0.10 -27.70 -33.63
C ARG A 772 -0.01 -26.53 -32.67
N VAL A 773 -1.04 -26.53 -31.83
CA VAL A 773 -1.19 -25.55 -30.75
C VAL A 773 -1.51 -26.31 -29.47
N VAL A 774 -0.76 -26.04 -28.41
CA VAL A 774 -1.07 -26.47 -27.06
C VAL A 774 -1.64 -25.28 -26.30
N LEU A 775 -2.83 -25.45 -25.73
CA LEU A 775 -3.49 -24.46 -24.90
C LEU A 775 -3.57 -24.99 -23.47
N GLY A 776 -2.82 -24.41 -22.54
CA GLY A 776 -2.86 -24.77 -21.14
C GLY A 776 -3.71 -23.79 -20.33
N MET A 777 -4.54 -24.32 -19.43
CA MET A 777 -5.38 -23.50 -18.54
C MET A 777 -5.59 -24.24 -17.21
N GLY A 778 -5.52 -23.53 -16.12
CA GLY A 778 -5.87 -24.00 -14.79
C GLY A 778 -7.39 -24.07 -14.59
N THR A 779 -7.81 -24.90 -13.66
CA THR A 779 -9.21 -24.96 -13.20
C THR A 779 -9.48 -23.96 -12.06
N ARG A 780 -8.43 -23.31 -11.54
CA ARG A 780 -8.44 -22.28 -10.49
C ARG A 780 -7.58 -21.07 -10.85
N GLU A 781 -7.59 -20.69 -12.12
CA GLU A 781 -6.92 -19.48 -12.66
C GLU A 781 -7.22 -18.24 -11.82
N VAL A 782 -8.42 -18.18 -11.25
CA VAL A 782 -8.79 -17.22 -10.21
C VAL A 782 -9.08 -17.97 -8.92
N SER A 783 -8.48 -17.48 -7.84
CA SER A 783 -8.51 -18.12 -6.52
C SER A 783 -9.65 -17.53 -5.68
N PHE A 784 -10.41 -18.43 -5.03
CA PHE A 784 -11.31 -18.25 -3.88
C PHE A 784 -12.84 -18.16 -4.16
N SER A 785 -13.54 -19.30 -4.04
CA SER A 785 -15.00 -19.53 -3.76
C SER A 785 -15.80 -20.28 -4.86
N GLU A 786 -17.00 -20.77 -4.53
CA GLU A 786 -17.91 -21.44 -5.49
C GLU A 786 -18.40 -20.51 -6.63
N MET A 787 -18.34 -19.17 -6.46
CA MET A 787 -18.60 -18.18 -7.53
C MET A 787 -17.47 -18.08 -8.56
N ASP A 788 -16.23 -18.36 -8.16
CA ASP A 788 -15.12 -18.52 -9.10
C ASP A 788 -15.28 -19.77 -9.97
N THR A 789 -16.24 -20.65 -9.69
CA THR A 789 -16.59 -21.70 -10.65
C THR A 789 -17.03 -21.07 -11.96
N ALA A 790 -17.81 -19.98 -11.94
CA ALA A 790 -18.30 -19.32 -13.15
C ALA A 790 -17.19 -18.58 -13.90
N ARG A 791 -16.25 -17.91 -13.21
CA ARG A 791 -15.12 -17.24 -13.88
C ARG A 791 -14.03 -18.22 -14.29
N ASN A 792 -13.70 -19.22 -13.48
CA ASN A 792 -12.87 -20.34 -13.93
C ASN A 792 -13.57 -21.13 -15.05
N GLU A 793 -14.91 -21.22 -15.07
CA GLU A 793 -15.69 -21.68 -16.23
C GLU A 793 -15.48 -20.76 -17.41
N GLN A 794 -15.49 -19.44 -17.25
CA GLN A 794 -15.19 -18.51 -18.34
C GLN A 794 -13.76 -18.70 -18.87
N TYR A 795 -12.75 -18.92 -18.03
CA TYR A 795 -11.39 -19.26 -18.47
C TYR A 795 -11.34 -20.62 -19.18
N ARG A 796 -12.04 -21.63 -18.65
CA ARG A 796 -12.19 -22.96 -19.27
C ARG A 796 -12.92 -22.88 -20.61
N ASP A 797 -13.97 -22.09 -20.69
CA ASP A 797 -14.78 -21.91 -21.87
C ASP A 797 -14.07 -21.02 -22.87
N TYR A 798 -13.29 -20.04 -22.42
CA TYR A 798 -12.42 -19.23 -23.27
C TYR A 798 -11.38 -20.11 -23.96
N VAL A 799 -10.66 -20.96 -23.21
CA VAL A 799 -9.65 -21.85 -23.83
C VAL A 799 -10.30 -22.87 -24.78
N ARG A 800 -11.53 -23.33 -24.48
CA ARG A 800 -12.32 -24.19 -25.38
C ARG A 800 -12.77 -23.44 -26.63
N ARG A 801 -13.34 -22.24 -26.50
CA ARG A 801 -13.74 -21.39 -27.64
C ARG A 801 -12.56 -21.04 -28.51
N LEU A 802 -11.40 -20.80 -27.91
CA LEU A 802 -10.17 -20.57 -28.65
C LEU A 802 -9.76 -21.83 -29.43
N ALA A 803 -9.81 -23.02 -28.80
CA ALA A 803 -9.57 -24.29 -29.50
C ALA A 803 -10.56 -24.51 -30.65
N ASP A 804 -11.85 -24.29 -30.42
CA ASP A 804 -12.92 -24.41 -31.41
C ASP A 804 -12.72 -23.41 -32.56
N ALA A 805 -12.27 -22.18 -32.27
CA ALA A 805 -11.98 -21.18 -33.28
C ALA A 805 -10.80 -21.59 -34.17
N LEU A 806 -9.75 -22.19 -33.59
CA LEU A 806 -8.62 -22.74 -34.35
C LEU A 806 -9.04 -23.91 -35.24
N VAL A 807 -9.87 -24.83 -34.74
CA VAL A 807 -10.44 -25.94 -35.52
C VAL A 807 -11.36 -25.41 -36.61
N GLY A 808 -12.24 -24.45 -36.29
CA GLY A 808 -13.15 -23.80 -37.23
C GLY A 808 -12.43 -23.01 -38.32
N ALA A 809 -11.24 -22.46 -38.01
CA ALA A 809 -10.36 -21.82 -38.99
C ALA A 809 -9.63 -22.82 -39.89
N GLY A 810 -9.70 -24.13 -39.61
CA GLY A 810 -9.23 -25.22 -40.47
C GLY A 810 -8.14 -26.11 -39.86
N MET A 811 -7.77 -25.94 -38.58
CA MET A 811 -6.87 -26.88 -37.92
C MET A 811 -7.56 -28.22 -37.67
N SER A 812 -6.82 -29.32 -37.76
CA SER A 812 -7.36 -30.61 -37.34
C SER A 812 -7.53 -30.65 -35.81
N GLU A 813 -8.54 -31.35 -35.30
CA GLU A 813 -8.71 -31.52 -33.84
C GLU A 813 -7.46 -32.16 -33.19
N GLN A 814 -6.75 -33.03 -33.93
CA GLN A 814 -5.51 -33.66 -33.46
C GLN A 814 -4.33 -32.68 -33.38
N SER A 815 -4.45 -31.52 -34.01
CA SER A 815 -3.47 -30.44 -33.99
C SER A 815 -3.67 -29.45 -32.84
N VAL A 816 -4.79 -29.53 -32.10
CA VAL A 816 -5.06 -28.63 -30.97
C VAL A 816 -5.16 -29.44 -29.69
N THR A 817 -4.22 -29.25 -28.77
CA THR A 817 -4.18 -29.94 -27.49
C THR A 817 -4.57 -28.97 -26.38
N VAL A 818 -5.67 -29.24 -25.67
CA VAL A 818 -6.06 -28.47 -24.48
C VAL A 818 -5.61 -29.22 -23.23
N VAL A 819 -4.82 -28.57 -22.38
CA VAL A 819 -4.31 -29.11 -21.12
C VAL A 819 -4.97 -28.39 -19.96
N MET A 820 -5.86 -29.08 -19.26
CA MET A 820 -6.52 -28.55 -18.06
C MET A 820 -5.77 -28.98 -16.80
N GLY A 821 -5.27 -28.01 -16.03
CA GLY A 821 -4.63 -28.25 -14.73
C GLY A 821 -5.64 -28.25 -13.57
N GLU A 822 -5.87 -29.40 -12.94
CA GLU A 822 -6.78 -29.50 -11.80
C GLU A 822 -6.18 -28.85 -10.55
N GLY A 823 -6.85 -27.84 -9.98
CA GLY A 823 -6.32 -27.02 -8.87
C GLY A 823 -5.26 -25.99 -9.27
N HIS A 824 -4.86 -25.93 -10.54
CA HIS A 824 -3.80 -25.02 -11.00
C HIS A 824 -4.31 -23.56 -11.04
N HIS A 825 -3.46 -22.63 -10.56
CA HIS A 825 -3.68 -21.18 -10.48
C HIS A 825 -2.95 -20.40 -11.59
N HIS A 826 -3.19 -19.09 -11.71
CA HIS A 826 -2.51 -18.23 -12.68
C HIS A 826 -1.09 -17.83 -12.21
N ASN A 827 -0.16 -18.77 -12.17
CA ASN A 827 1.22 -18.55 -11.70
C ASN A 827 2.25 -19.52 -12.33
N GLU A 828 3.53 -19.25 -12.11
CA GLU A 828 4.65 -20.01 -12.67
C GLU A 828 4.69 -21.47 -12.21
N VAL A 829 4.32 -21.76 -10.97
CA VAL A 829 4.27 -23.14 -10.45
C VAL A 829 3.29 -23.97 -11.27
N ALA A 830 2.11 -23.41 -11.53
CA ALA A 830 1.07 -24.08 -12.30
C ALA A 830 1.42 -24.23 -13.79
N TRP A 831 2.22 -23.32 -14.37
CA TRP A 831 2.74 -23.42 -15.74
C TRP A 831 3.85 -24.47 -15.83
N ALA A 832 4.78 -24.49 -14.87
CA ALA A 832 5.83 -25.50 -14.76
C ALA A 832 5.24 -26.92 -14.71
N GLU A 833 4.19 -27.12 -13.90
CA GLU A 833 3.51 -28.43 -13.79
C GLU A 833 2.86 -28.89 -15.12
N ARG A 834 2.38 -27.95 -15.96
CA ARG A 834 1.76 -28.28 -17.26
C ARG A 834 2.77 -28.38 -18.40
N LEU A 835 3.93 -27.72 -18.29
CA LEU A 835 4.96 -27.65 -19.32
C LEU A 835 5.32 -29.02 -19.87
N GLY A 836 5.50 -30.02 -19.00
CA GLY A 836 5.86 -31.37 -19.42
C GLY A 836 4.79 -32.06 -20.30
N THR A 837 3.51 -31.70 -20.16
CA THR A 837 2.45 -32.17 -21.06
C THR A 837 2.53 -31.44 -22.40
N GLY A 838 2.77 -30.13 -22.37
CA GLY A 838 2.94 -29.33 -23.59
C GLY A 838 4.12 -29.77 -24.45
N LEU A 839 5.28 -30.02 -23.84
CA LEU A 839 6.47 -30.50 -24.57
C LEU A 839 6.23 -31.86 -25.25
N ARG A 840 5.50 -32.78 -24.61
CA ARG A 840 5.14 -34.08 -25.22
C ARG A 840 4.21 -33.94 -26.42
N ALA A 841 3.30 -32.98 -26.39
CA ALA A 841 2.39 -32.71 -27.50
C ALA A 841 3.13 -32.05 -28.69
N LEU A 842 4.04 -31.13 -28.42
CA LEU A 842 4.80 -30.43 -29.46
C LEU A 842 5.89 -31.33 -30.07
N TYR A 843 6.68 -32.01 -29.24
CA TYR A 843 7.89 -32.74 -29.64
C TYR A 843 7.86 -34.21 -29.22
N PRO A 844 6.86 -35.00 -29.68
CA PRO A 844 6.77 -36.41 -29.31
C PRO A 844 8.04 -37.15 -29.76
N ALA A 845 8.46 -38.15 -28.97
CA ALA A 845 9.59 -39.01 -29.31
C ALA A 845 9.42 -39.65 -30.69
N ARG A 846 10.51 -39.72 -31.45
CA ARG A 846 10.55 -40.25 -32.83
C ARG A 846 11.37 -41.53 -32.92
#